data_AF-A0AAX7V367-F1
#
_entry.id   AF-A0AAX7V367-F1
#
_cell.length_a   1.000
_cell.length_b   1.000
_cell.length_c   1.000
_cell.angle_alpha   90.00
_cell.angle_beta   90.00
_cell.angle_gamma   90.00
#
_symmetry.space_group_name_H-M   'P 1'
#
loop_
_entity.id
_entity.type
_entity.pdbx_description
1 polymer ?
#
loop_
_entity_poly.entity_id
_entity_poly.type
_entity_poly.pdbx_seq_one_letter_code
_entity_poly.pdbx_strand_id
1 'polypeptide(L)'
;MVGWMLLLLSHMMAPVASQKPPGLSVGVIMGQTRAVIDQDLRPPRRPEDALDVSVVTLKMNQTDPKSVITQVCELLSRTRLHGIVFADGTDQEAIAQILDFLSVQTQLPVLGVHGGSSMIMADKDEKSTFFQFGAALQQEALLMLAIMEEYDWHVFSIVTSKFPGYQEFISTLRVTVDHSFVRWDMQSVVTLDAVDGDPNSKSHIALKRIQMFACEARSLGLIGAGYIWIVSSLTTGNPDFTPEVFPLGMISVSYDDWEYPLETRVRDGVGIISSAATFMLREKGELPEAQSSCYSTASDRSPGKLPPSALRRHMMHVWNEGRDLSFTPDGYQANPKLVVIVLNVERKWEKMGRWENGTLSLMFPVWPRYNSYGDEDADENHLSIVTLEEKPFVIVDNVDILTGTCMRNSVPCRKHVKNTSGGAYIKQCCKGFCIDILKKIARNVKFTYDLYLVTNGKHGKKINNVWNGMVGEVVYKKAEMAVGSLTINEERSEAIDFSVPFVETGISVMVSRSNGTVSPSAFLEPFSASVWVMMFVMLLIVTAIAVFLFEFVSPLGFNRNLAQGKDPHGPSFTIGKAIWLLWGLVFNNSVPVQNPRGTTSKFIVSVWAFFAVIFLASYTANLAAFMIQEEFVDQVTGLSDKKFQSPYSYSPPFRFGTVPNGSTERNIRKNYPDMHQYMTKYHQTGVVDALVSLKTGKLDAFIYDAAVLNYMAGRDDGCKLVTIGSGYIFATTGYGIALQKGSYWKRLVDLAILSIIGDGEMEELEAQWLTGICHNEKNEVMSSQLDVDNMAGVFYMLATAMGLSILTFISEHLFYWRLRYCFTGVCSGRPGILFTISRVRKRKSSHTWKRAQEPTFSQQEVLVPKMISLLLSCCEKFPLKQSIQILIHSVICLIFMLIPGHRKYTQGCAERTFLTDESETHINLREGRAMNLLLRARATG
;
A
#
# COMPACT_ATOMS: atom_id res chain seq x y z
N MET A 1 59.34 -70.48 -11.97
CA MET A 1 58.81 -69.18 -11.55
C MET A 1 58.81 -68.16 -12.69
N VAL A 2 59.94 -67.56 -13.09
CA VAL A 2 59.97 -66.48 -14.11
C VAL A 2 59.35 -66.88 -15.47
N GLY A 3 59.66 -68.07 -16.00
CA GLY A 3 59.12 -68.53 -17.30
C GLY A 3 57.60 -68.76 -17.35
N TRP A 4 56.96 -69.05 -16.21
CA TRP A 4 55.49 -69.22 -16.15
C TRP A 4 54.76 -67.87 -16.09
N MET A 5 55.40 -66.82 -15.56
CA MET A 5 54.85 -65.46 -15.51
C MET A 5 54.77 -64.84 -16.91
N LEU A 6 55.77 -65.11 -17.76
CA LEU A 6 55.83 -64.62 -19.15
C LEU A 6 54.77 -65.27 -20.06
N LEU A 7 54.43 -66.54 -19.84
CA LEU A 7 53.35 -67.21 -20.59
C LEU A 7 51.95 -66.69 -20.22
N LEU A 8 51.71 -66.39 -18.93
CA LEU A 8 50.47 -65.73 -18.50
C LEU A 8 50.34 -64.29 -19.03
N LEU A 9 51.45 -63.54 -19.08
CA LEU A 9 51.48 -62.21 -19.72
C LEU A 9 51.21 -62.27 -21.24
N SER A 10 51.68 -63.31 -21.93
CA SER A 10 51.43 -63.46 -23.38
C SER A 10 49.96 -63.76 -23.72
N HIS A 11 49.21 -64.45 -22.84
CA HIS A 11 47.77 -64.66 -23.02
C HIS A 11 46.90 -63.48 -22.59
N MET A 12 47.41 -62.56 -21.76
CA MET A 12 46.75 -61.28 -21.46
C MET A 12 47.00 -60.20 -22.54
N MET A 13 47.96 -60.41 -23.43
CA MET A 13 48.30 -59.52 -24.54
C MET A 13 48.03 -60.16 -25.91
N ALA A 14 46.83 -60.70 -26.09
CA ALA A 14 46.27 -60.73 -27.45
C ALA A 14 46.06 -59.27 -27.88
N PRO A 15 46.63 -58.81 -29.01
CA PRO A 15 46.24 -57.53 -29.56
C PRO A 15 44.77 -57.65 -29.96
N VAL A 16 43.90 -56.91 -29.27
CA VAL A 16 42.56 -56.61 -29.82
C VAL A 16 42.86 -55.98 -31.17
N ALA A 17 42.53 -56.71 -32.24
CA ALA A 17 42.73 -56.21 -33.58
C ALA A 17 42.04 -54.86 -33.66
N SER A 18 42.74 -53.84 -34.17
CA SER A 18 42.19 -52.52 -34.46
C SER A 18 41.15 -52.65 -35.59
N GLN A 19 40.01 -53.26 -35.28
CA GLN A 19 38.81 -53.18 -36.08
C GLN A 19 38.54 -51.69 -36.26
N LYS A 20 38.50 -51.24 -37.52
CA LYS A 20 38.05 -49.89 -37.82
C LYS A 20 36.70 -49.69 -37.13
N PRO A 21 36.46 -48.56 -36.43
CA PRO A 21 35.16 -48.29 -35.86
C PRO A 21 34.10 -48.41 -36.97
N PRO A 22 32.94 -49.03 -36.68
CA PRO A 22 31.95 -49.29 -37.72
C PRO A 22 31.50 -47.97 -38.36
N GLY A 23 31.41 -47.98 -39.69
CA GLY A 23 31.13 -46.79 -40.48
C GLY A 23 29.64 -46.51 -40.57
N LEU A 24 29.22 -45.35 -40.06
CA LEU A 24 27.87 -44.83 -40.24
C LEU A 24 27.85 -43.93 -41.49
N SER A 25 26.77 -44.00 -42.28
CA SER A 25 26.60 -43.21 -43.50
C SER A 25 25.27 -42.47 -43.50
N VAL A 26 25.32 -41.15 -43.60
CA VAL A 26 24.17 -40.25 -43.56
C VAL A 26 24.13 -39.41 -44.84
N GLY A 27 23.00 -39.42 -45.53
CA GLY A 27 22.77 -38.55 -46.69
C GLY A 27 22.22 -37.20 -46.24
N VAL A 28 22.83 -36.10 -46.66
CA VAL A 28 22.34 -34.73 -46.42
C VAL A 28 21.88 -34.15 -47.75
N ILE A 29 20.59 -33.87 -47.88
CA ILE A 29 19.95 -33.39 -49.11
C ILE A 29 19.51 -31.94 -48.90
N MET A 30 19.96 -31.06 -49.79
CA MET A 30 19.71 -29.62 -49.74
C MET A 30 19.00 -29.17 -51.02
N GLY A 31 17.73 -28.77 -50.92
CA GLY A 31 16.89 -28.31 -52.04
C GLY A 31 16.66 -26.81 -52.03
N GLN A 32 17.18 -26.08 -53.03
CA GLN A 32 17.01 -24.61 -53.13
C GLN A 32 17.43 -23.79 -51.89
N THR A 33 18.33 -24.31 -51.04
CA THR A 33 18.83 -23.62 -49.85
C THR A 33 20.08 -22.77 -50.13
N ARG A 34 20.46 -21.92 -49.16
CA ARG A 34 21.76 -21.22 -49.15
C ARG A 34 22.92 -22.22 -49.12
N ALA A 35 24.06 -21.86 -49.73
CA ALA A 35 25.18 -22.78 -49.92
C ALA A 35 25.99 -23.03 -48.64
N VAL A 36 25.76 -24.17 -47.98
CA VAL A 36 26.55 -24.64 -46.83
C VAL A 36 27.85 -25.33 -47.28
N ILE A 37 28.92 -25.19 -46.49
CA ILE A 37 30.24 -25.80 -46.68
C ILE A 37 30.25 -27.21 -46.07
N ASP A 38 30.75 -28.22 -46.81
CA ASP A 38 30.73 -29.63 -46.40
C ASP A 38 31.51 -29.95 -45.10
N GLN A 39 32.36 -29.01 -44.64
CA GLN A 39 33.12 -29.13 -43.41
C GLN A 39 32.28 -28.80 -42.16
N ASP A 40 31.31 -27.88 -42.26
CA ASP A 40 30.44 -27.47 -41.15
C ASP A 40 29.30 -28.47 -40.90
N LEU A 41 29.00 -29.29 -41.91
CA LEU A 41 27.99 -30.36 -41.88
C LEU A 41 28.44 -31.62 -41.11
N ARG A 42 29.73 -31.71 -40.73
CA ARG A 42 30.28 -32.86 -40.01
C ARG A 42 30.37 -32.55 -38.52
N PRO A 43 29.85 -33.42 -37.63
CA PRO A 43 30.09 -33.27 -36.20
C PRO A 43 31.60 -33.36 -35.90
N PRO A 44 32.11 -32.58 -34.92
CA PRO A 44 33.55 -32.53 -34.63
C PRO A 44 34.03 -33.85 -34.00
N ARG A 45 34.77 -34.64 -34.77
CA ARG A 45 35.31 -35.95 -34.37
C ARG A 45 36.26 -35.85 -33.17
N ARG A 46 35.92 -36.52 -32.08
CA ARG A 46 36.77 -36.70 -30.90
C ARG A 46 37.50 -38.05 -30.99
N PRO A 47 38.68 -38.22 -30.35
CA PRO A 47 39.40 -39.50 -30.33
C PRO A 47 38.63 -40.65 -29.64
N GLU A 48 37.60 -40.32 -28.86
CA GLU A 48 36.81 -41.27 -28.05
C GLU A 48 35.50 -41.70 -28.74
N ASP A 49 35.19 -41.19 -29.94
CA ASP A 49 33.94 -41.48 -30.63
C ASP A 49 33.90 -42.92 -31.17
N ALA A 50 32.83 -43.65 -30.84
CA ALA A 50 32.71 -45.09 -31.12
C ALA A 50 32.37 -45.44 -32.58
N LEU A 51 32.09 -44.44 -33.43
CA LEU A 51 31.59 -44.59 -34.81
C LEU A 51 32.34 -43.66 -35.76
N ASP A 52 32.57 -44.10 -37.00
CA ASP A 52 33.10 -43.24 -38.07
C ASP A 52 31.93 -42.70 -38.91
N VAL A 53 31.61 -41.41 -38.76
CA VAL A 53 30.44 -40.80 -39.43
C VAL A 53 30.85 -40.23 -40.79
N SER A 54 30.37 -40.86 -41.85
CA SER A 54 30.48 -40.39 -43.23
C SER A 54 29.22 -39.64 -43.66
N VAL A 55 29.40 -38.40 -44.12
CA VAL A 55 28.32 -37.52 -44.61
C VAL A 55 28.42 -37.41 -46.12
N VAL A 56 27.34 -37.72 -46.83
CA VAL A 56 27.22 -37.63 -48.30
C VAL A 56 26.26 -36.49 -48.63
N THR A 57 26.75 -35.42 -49.26
CA THR A 57 25.93 -34.25 -49.59
C THR A 57 25.37 -34.31 -51.01
N LEU A 58 24.09 -33.97 -51.17
CA LEU A 58 23.37 -33.88 -52.44
C LEU A 58 22.68 -32.51 -52.51
N LYS A 59 22.88 -31.77 -53.61
CA LYS A 59 22.27 -30.45 -53.84
C LYS A 59 21.26 -30.54 -54.99
N MET A 60 20.03 -30.08 -54.75
CA MET A 60 18.90 -30.17 -55.67
C MET A 60 18.42 -28.78 -56.09
N ASN A 61 18.31 -28.53 -57.39
CA ASN A 61 17.80 -27.26 -57.93
C ASN A 61 16.26 -27.22 -58.03
N GLN A 62 15.61 -28.38 -58.02
CA GLN A 62 14.15 -28.52 -58.14
C GLN A 62 13.65 -29.53 -57.11
N THR A 63 12.63 -29.16 -56.34
CA THR A 63 12.02 -29.95 -55.25
C THR A 63 10.72 -30.66 -55.67
N ASP A 64 10.49 -30.83 -56.99
CA ASP A 64 9.33 -31.56 -57.50
C ASP A 64 9.29 -33.03 -57.00
N PRO A 65 8.10 -33.63 -56.80
CA PRO A 65 7.99 -34.99 -56.25
C PRO A 65 8.79 -36.04 -57.03
N LYS A 66 8.76 -35.96 -58.36
CA LYS A 66 9.53 -36.83 -59.25
C LYS A 66 11.04 -36.64 -59.07
N SER A 67 11.50 -35.39 -58.95
CA SER A 67 12.91 -35.05 -58.80
C SER A 67 13.45 -35.53 -57.45
N VAL A 68 12.71 -35.28 -56.36
CA VAL A 68 13.05 -35.76 -55.00
C VAL A 68 13.17 -37.29 -54.97
N ILE A 69 12.12 -38.01 -55.40
CA ILE A 69 12.12 -39.49 -55.37
C ILE A 69 13.25 -40.07 -56.23
N THR A 70 13.43 -39.58 -57.45
CA THR A 70 14.47 -40.14 -58.36
C THR A 70 15.89 -39.91 -57.83
N GLN A 71 16.22 -38.72 -57.33
CA GLN A 71 17.56 -38.44 -56.81
C GLN A 71 17.83 -39.12 -55.47
N VAL A 72 16.84 -39.23 -54.58
CA VAL A 72 16.95 -40.02 -53.33
C VAL A 72 17.24 -41.48 -53.65
N CYS A 73 16.51 -42.09 -54.59
CA CYS A 73 16.72 -43.49 -54.95
C CYS A 73 18.02 -43.74 -55.72
N GLU A 74 18.48 -42.78 -56.54
CA GLU A 74 19.81 -42.82 -57.16
C GLU A 74 20.93 -42.71 -56.12
N LEU A 75 20.78 -41.85 -55.11
CA LEU A 75 21.71 -41.72 -53.99
C LEU A 75 21.82 -43.03 -53.19
N LEU A 76 20.68 -43.66 -52.87
CA LEU A 76 20.64 -44.95 -52.16
C LEU A 76 21.26 -46.10 -52.97
N SER A 77 21.13 -46.08 -54.30
CA SER A 77 21.79 -47.06 -55.16
C SER A 77 23.31 -46.86 -55.27
N ARG A 78 23.81 -45.64 -55.13
CA ARG A 78 25.25 -45.31 -55.20
C ARG A 78 25.96 -45.49 -53.86
N THR A 79 25.29 -45.13 -52.77
CA THR A 79 25.83 -45.18 -51.40
C THR A 79 24.80 -45.82 -50.49
N ARG A 80 25.20 -46.87 -49.76
CA ARG A 80 24.34 -47.45 -48.72
C ARG A 80 24.20 -46.44 -47.59
N LEU A 81 22.98 -46.07 -47.21
CA LEU A 81 22.71 -45.08 -46.16
C LEU A 81 22.00 -45.71 -44.96
N HIS A 82 22.23 -45.14 -43.79
CA HIS A 82 21.54 -45.50 -42.54
C HIS A 82 20.44 -44.51 -42.16
N GLY A 83 20.48 -43.29 -42.72
CA GLY A 83 19.47 -42.25 -42.52
C GLY A 83 19.68 -41.06 -43.48
N ILE A 84 18.65 -40.23 -43.61
CA ILE A 84 18.64 -39.06 -44.50
C ILE A 84 18.25 -37.82 -43.70
N VAL A 85 19.00 -36.74 -43.88
CA VAL A 85 18.68 -35.39 -43.38
C VAL A 85 18.31 -34.55 -44.60
N PHE A 86 17.12 -33.95 -44.58
CA PHE A 86 16.58 -33.16 -45.68
C PHE A 86 16.32 -31.72 -45.22
N ALA A 87 16.72 -30.76 -46.02
CA ALA A 87 16.46 -29.35 -45.82
C ALA A 87 16.13 -28.68 -47.16
N ASP A 88 15.10 -27.86 -47.19
CA ASP A 88 14.69 -27.13 -48.39
C ASP A 88 14.44 -25.65 -48.12
N GLY A 89 14.60 -24.81 -49.15
CA GLY A 89 14.33 -23.37 -49.10
C GLY A 89 12.91 -23.00 -49.53
N THR A 90 12.01 -23.99 -49.66
CA THR A 90 10.68 -23.84 -50.27
C THR A 90 9.55 -23.99 -49.26
N ASP A 91 8.55 -23.12 -49.31
CA ASP A 91 7.38 -23.18 -48.43
C ASP A 91 6.30 -24.15 -48.96
N GLN A 92 6.71 -25.38 -49.32
CA GLN A 92 5.84 -26.40 -49.92
C GLN A 92 5.58 -27.58 -48.97
N GLU A 93 4.42 -27.56 -48.32
CA GLU A 93 3.89 -28.64 -47.45
C GLU A 93 3.96 -30.06 -48.07
N ALA A 94 3.84 -30.16 -49.39
CA ALA A 94 3.87 -31.43 -50.11
C ALA A 94 5.20 -32.18 -49.92
N ILE A 95 6.30 -31.47 -49.65
CA ILE A 95 7.62 -32.06 -49.44
C ILE A 95 7.62 -32.96 -48.19
N ALA A 96 7.04 -32.51 -47.07
CA ALA A 96 6.90 -33.34 -45.87
C ALA A 96 6.11 -34.64 -46.15
N GLN A 97 5.01 -34.56 -46.89
CA GLN A 97 4.20 -35.73 -47.28
C GLN A 97 4.98 -36.73 -48.16
N ILE A 98 5.82 -36.23 -49.08
CA ILE A 98 6.67 -37.07 -49.95
C ILE A 98 7.78 -37.74 -49.15
N LEU A 99 8.37 -37.04 -48.17
CA LEU A 99 9.40 -37.58 -47.29
C LEU A 99 8.83 -38.62 -46.32
N ASP A 100 7.61 -38.42 -45.80
CA ASP A 100 6.90 -39.41 -45.00
C ASP A 100 6.68 -40.71 -45.79
N PHE A 101 6.11 -40.60 -47.01
CA PHE A 101 5.95 -41.71 -47.94
C PHE A 101 7.27 -42.44 -48.22
N LEU A 102 8.35 -41.70 -48.50
CA LEU A 102 9.68 -42.28 -48.72
C LEU A 102 10.19 -43.03 -47.47
N SER A 103 9.96 -42.50 -46.27
CA SER A 103 10.35 -43.16 -45.01
C SER A 103 9.59 -44.47 -44.80
N VAL A 104 8.30 -44.53 -45.14
CA VAL A 104 7.47 -45.76 -45.05
C VAL A 104 7.97 -46.83 -46.02
N GLN A 105 8.23 -46.46 -47.28
CA GLN A 105 8.66 -47.42 -48.31
C GLN A 105 10.10 -47.93 -48.07
N THR A 106 11.03 -47.04 -47.73
CA THR A 106 12.44 -47.41 -47.53
C THR A 106 12.74 -47.94 -46.12
N GLN A 107 11.85 -47.65 -45.16
CA GLN A 107 12.06 -47.83 -43.72
C GLN A 107 13.30 -47.11 -43.16
N LEU A 108 13.84 -46.13 -43.91
CA LEU A 108 14.96 -45.30 -43.48
C LEU A 108 14.46 -44.15 -42.60
N PRO A 109 15.15 -43.84 -41.49
CA PRO A 109 14.89 -42.62 -40.76
C PRO A 109 15.21 -41.41 -41.64
N VAL A 110 14.20 -40.55 -41.84
CA VAL A 110 14.29 -39.28 -42.57
C VAL A 110 14.04 -38.16 -41.58
N LEU A 111 14.86 -37.11 -41.63
CA LEU A 111 14.76 -35.95 -40.75
C LEU A 111 14.58 -34.67 -41.58
N GLY A 112 13.43 -34.01 -41.45
CA GLY A 112 13.13 -32.71 -42.06
C GLY A 112 13.56 -31.55 -41.16
N VAL A 113 14.41 -30.65 -41.67
CA VAL A 113 15.19 -29.72 -40.85
C VAL A 113 14.85 -28.24 -41.07
N HIS A 114 14.41 -27.86 -42.27
CA HIS A 114 14.13 -26.48 -42.65
C HIS A 114 13.20 -26.44 -43.88
N GLY A 115 12.34 -25.42 -43.98
CA GLY A 115 11.40 -25.23 -45.09
C GLY A 115 10.25 -26.23 -45.08
N GLY A 116 9.77 -26.60 -46.27
CA GLY A 116 8.64 -27.50 -46.51
C GLY A 116 8.78 -28.88 -45.88
N SER A 117 10.02 -29.37 -45.70
CA SER A 117 10.31 -30.61 -44.96
C SER A 117 10.14 -30.47 -43.44
N SER A 118 10.25 -29.26 -42.89
CA SER A 118 9.95 -28.97 -41.48
C SER A 118 8.52 -28.48 -41.23
N MET A 119 7.73 -28.18 -42.28
CA MET A 119 6.32 -27.83 -42.14
C MET A 119 5.49 -28.99 -41.59
N ILE A 120 4.55 -28.65 -40.72
CA ILE A 120 3.65 -29.61 -40.07
C ILE A 120 2.71 -30.31 -41.05
N MET A 121 2.41 -31.56 -40.72
CA MET A 121 1.49 -32.46 -41.42
C MET A 121 0.49 -33.04 -40.40
N ALA A 122 -0.70 -33.47 -40.84
CA ALA A 122 -1.70 -34.04 -39.93
C ALA A 122 -1.24 -35.39 -39.35
N ASP A 123 -1.50 -36.47 -40.09
CA ASP A 123 -1.25 -37.83 -39.64
C ASP A 123 -0.08 -38.44 -40.42
N LYS A 124 0.89 -38.99 -39.69
CA LYS A 124 1.94 -39.86 -40.24
C LYS A 124 1.47 -41.31 -40.17
N ASP A 125 1.89 -42.14 -41.12
CA ASP A 125 1.68 -43.59 -41.02
C ASP A 125 2.39 -44.14 -39.76
N GLU A 126 1.76 -45.07 -39.03
CA GLU A 126 2.37 -45.64 -37.81
C GLU A 126 3.77 -46.23 -38.04
N LYS A 127 4.05 -46.73 -39.26
CA LYS A 127 5.33 -47.32 -39.67
C LYS A 127 6.32 -46.31 -40.25
N SER A 128 5.91 -45.05 -40.39
CA SER A 128 6.80 -43.95 -40.79
C SER A 128 8.02 -43.88 -39.88
N THR A 129 9.13 -43.41 -40.43
CA THR A 129 10.35 -43.07 -39.69
C THR A 129 10.75 -41.62 -39.94
N PHE A 130 9.75 -40.76 -40.21
CA PHE A 130 9.93 -39.35 -40.52
C PHE A 130 9.84 -38.44 -39.28
N PHE A 131 10.96 -37.82 -38.96
CA PHE A 131 11.13 -36.86 -37.87
C PHE A 131 11.25 -35.44 -38.43
N GLN A 132 10.82 -34.44 -37.66
CA GLN A 132 10.81 -33.04 -38.08
C GLN A 132 11.26 -32.12 -36.94
N PHE A 133 12.06 -31.10 -37.27
CA PHE A 133 12.44 -30.02 -36.34
C PHE A 133 11.35 -28.96 -36.16
N GLY A 134 10.28 -29.00 -36.97
CA GLY A 134 9.10 -28.18 -36.78
C GLY A 134 8.39 -28.45 -35.45
N ALA A 135 7.75 -27.41 -34.92
CA ALA A 135 6.87 -27.51 -33.76
C ALA A 135 5.57 -28.22 -34.14
N ALA A 136 4.95 -28.96 -33.22
CA ALA A 136 3.60 -29.49 -33.42
C ALA A 136 2.54 -28.37 -33.36
N LEU A 137 1.39 -28.53 -34.04
CA LEU A 137 0.26 -27.57 -33.96
C LEU A 137 -0.15 -27.30 -32.51
N GLN A 138 -0.09 -28.32 -31.65
CA GLN A 138 -0.40 -28.20 -30.22
C GLN A 138 0.54 -27.21 -29.51
N GLN A 139 1.84 -27.27 -29.79
CA GLN A 139 2.85 -26.40 -29.18
C GLN A 139 2.69 -24.95 -29.66
N GLU A 140 2.40 -24.75 -30.95
CA GLU A 140 2.10 -23.42 -31.49
C GLU A 140 0.80 -22.86 -30.90
N ALA A 141 -0.27 -23.66 -30.80
CA ALA A 141 -1.55 -23.26 -30.21
C ALA A 141 -1.43 -22.84 -28.74
N LEU A 142 -0.62 -23.55 -27.94
CA LEU A 142 -0.31 -23.19 -26.56
C LEU A 142 0.45 -21.85 -26.47
N LEU A 143 1.40 -21.60 -27.37
CA LEU A 143 2.09 -20.31 -27.44
C LEU A 143 1.16 -19.18 -27.91
N MET A 144 0.24 -19.43 -28.86
CA MET A 144 -0.78 -18.46 -29.24
C MET A 144 -1.69 -18.09 -28.06
N LEU A 145 -2.13 -19.07 -27.26
CA LEU A 145 -2.87 -18.80 -26.02
C LEU A 145 -2.04 -18.00 -25.01
N ALA A 146 -0.77 -18.35 -24.80
CA ALA A 146 0.12 -17.60 -23.90
C ALA A 146 0.36 -16.14 -24.35
N ILE A 147 0.41 -15.89 -25.67
CA ILE A 147 0.45 -14.53 -26.23
C ILE A 147 -0.84 -13.78 -25.89
N MET A 148 -2.01 -14.38 -26.14
CA MET A 148 -3.30 -13.74 -25.84
C MET A 148 -3.51 -13.50 -24.34
N GLU A 149 -3.03 -14.41 -23.48
CA GLU A 149 -3.06 -14.27 -22.03
C GLU A 149 -2.15 -13.13 -21.54
N GLU A 150 -0.95 -12.95 -22.13
CA GLU A 150 -0.04 -11.85 -21.76
C GLU A 150 -0.64 -10.45 -22.07
N TYR A 151 -1.50 -10.35 -23.09
CA TYR A 151 -2.18 -9.09 -23.50
C TYR A 151 -3.61 -8.94 -22.98
N ASP A 152 -4.07 -9.80 -22.08
CA ASP A 152 -5.47 -9.84 -21.58
C ASP A 152 -6.54 -9.98 -22.70
N TRP A 153 -6.17 -10.56 -23.86
CA TRP A 153 -7.06 -10.80 -25.02
C TRP A 153 -7.95 -12.04 -24.80
N HIS A 154 -8.85 -11.97 -23.82
CA HIS A 154 -9.71 -13.08 -23.45
C HIS A 154 -10.82 -13.41 -24.46
N VAL A 155 -11.13 -12.50 -25.39
CA VAL A 155 -12.21 -12.64 -26.37
C VAL A 155 -11.59 -12.87 -27.75
N PHE A 156 -11.86 -14.02 -28.37
CA PHE A 156 -11.31 -14.35 -29.68
C PHE A 156 -12.24 -15.22 -30.53
N SER A 157 -11.97 -15.28 -31.83
CA SER A 157 -12.59 -16.20 -32.79
C SER A 157 -11.52 -16.98 -33.52
N ILE A 158 -11.84 -18.22 -33.92
CA ILE A 158 -10.92 -19.11 -34.63
C ILE A 158 -11.34 -19.17 -36.10
N VAL A 159 -10.43 -18.83 -37.01
CA VAL A 159 -10.61 -19.02 -38.46
C VAL A 159 -9.68 -20.14 -38.91
N THR A 160 -10.22 -21.22 -39.48
CA THR A 160 -9.43 -22.29 -40.10
C THR A 160 -9.92 -22.58 -41.51
N SER A 161 -9.09 -23.25 -42.30
CA SER A 161 -9.54 -23.92 -43.53
C SER A 161 -9.59 -25.43 -43.29
N LYS A 162 -10.10 -26.20 -44.27
CA LYS A 162 -9.96 -27.68 -44.28
C LYS A 162 -8.52 -28.16 -44.55
N PHE A 163 -7.52 -27.48 -43.96
CA PHE A 163 -6.14 -27.91 -43.95
C PHE A 163 -5.97 -29.11 -43.01
N PRO A 164 -5.25 -30.18 -43.39
CA PRO A 164 -5.03 -31.33 -42.51
C PRO A 164 -4.49 -30.90 -41.12
N GLY A 165 -5.08 -31.41 -40.04
CA GLY A 165 -4.73 -31.03 -38.65
C GLY A 165 -5.62 -29.94 -38.02
N TYR A 166 -6.50 -29.29 -38.80
CA TYR A 166 -7.39 -28.23 -38.26
C TYR A 166 -8.27 -28.68 -37.08
N GLN A 167 -8.72 -29.94 -37.06
CA GLN A 167 -9.55 -30.48 -35.97
C GLN A 167 -8.77 -30.62 -34.65
N GLU A 168 -7.50 -31.00 -34.73
CA GLU A 168 -6.60 -31.13 -33.60
C GLU A 168 -6.24 -29.76 -33.00
N PHE A 169 -6.01 -28.77 -33.86
CA PHE A 169 -5.83 -27.38 -33.44
C PHE A 169 -7.05 -26.85 -32.67
N ILE A 170 -8.26 -27.05 -33.21
CA ILE A 170 -9.51 -26.63 -32.55
C ILE A 170 -9.74 -27.38 -31.23
N SER A 171 -9.46 -28.69 -31.18
CA SER A 171 -9.66 -29.50 -29.97
C SER A 171 -8.66 -29.14 -28.88
N THR A 172 -7.40 -28.90 -29.23
CA THR A 172 -6.37 -28.43 -28.28
C THR A 172 -6.75 -27.09 -27.69
N LEU A 173 -7.08 -26.09 -28.52
CA LEU A 173 -7.51 -24.78 -28.04
C LEU A 173 -8.74 -24.88 -27.11
N ARG A 174 -9.75 -25.69 -27.45
CA ARG A 174 -10.93 -25.89 -26.60
C ARG A 174 -10.57 -26.52 -25.26
N VAL A 175 -9.80 -27.61 -25.25
CA VAL A 175 -9.40 -28.29 -24.02
C VAL A 175 -8.56 -27.39 -23.12
N THR A 176 -7.60 -26.64 -23.67
CA THR A 176 -6.78 -25.71 -22.88
C THR A 176 -7.62 -24.56 -22.30
N VAL A 177 -8.54 -23.99 -23.10
CA VAL A 177 -9.46 -22.94 -22.64
C VAL A 177 -10.35 -23.44 -21.50
N ASP A 178 -11.02 -24.59 -21.68
CA ASP A 178 -11.96 -25.16 -20.71
C ASP A 178 -11.29 -25.54 -19.38
N HIS A 179 -10.00 -25.88 -19.40
CA HIS A 179 -9.21 -26.24 -18.21
C HIS A 179 -8.53 -25.05 -17.52
N SER A 180 -8.51 -23.86 -18.14
CA SER A 180 -7.84 -22.69 -17.59
C SER A 180 -8.72 -21.94 -16.58
N PHE A 181 -8.09 -21.31 -15.57
CA PHE A 181 -8.79 -20.44 -14.62
C PHE A 181 -9.21 -19.09 -15.26
N VAL A 182 -8.55 -18.71 -16.35
CA VAL A 182 -8.88 -17.54 -17.15
C VAL A 182 -10.23 -17.80 -17.84
N ARG A 183 -11.22 -16.96 -17.55
CA ARG A 183 -12.54 -17.06 -18.20
C ARG A 183 -12.48 -16.42 -19.60
N TRP A 184 -11.99 -17.20 -20.57
CA TRP A 184 -12.02 -16.89 -22.00
C TRP A 184 -13.45 -16.82 -22.54
N ASP A 185 -13.61 -16.15 -23.68
CA ASP A 185 -14.84 -16.08 -24.46
C ASP A 185 -14.52 -16.40 -25.93
N MET A 186 -14.67 -17.68 -26.29
CA MET A 186 -14.46 -18.17 -27.65
C MET A 186 -15.76 -17.97 -28.46
N GLN A 187 -15.83 -16.88 -29.22
CA GLN A 187 -17.09 -16.44 -29.84
C GLN A 187 -17.56 -17.34 -30.98
N SER A 188 -16.66 -17.66 -31.92
CA SER A 188 -17.00 -18.44 -33.11
C SER A 188 -15.81 -19.22 -33.66
N VAL A 189 -16.12 -20.34 -34.34
CA VAL A 189 -15.15 -21.13 -35.11
C VAL A 189 -15.65 -21.19 -36.54
N VAL A 190 -14.94 -20.52 -37.45
CA VAL A 190 -15.28 -20.44 -38.88
C VAL A 190 -14.35 -21.36 -39.66
N THR A 191 -14.91 -22.32 -40.39
CA THR A 191 -14.18 -23.22 -41.28
C THR A 191 -14.45 -22.85 -42.74
N LEU A 192 -13.40 -22.55 -43.50
CA LEU A 192 -13.50 -22.05 -44.87
C LEU A 192 -13.08 -23.12 -45.90
N ASP A 193 -13.93 -23.32 -46.91
CA ASP A 193 -13.76 -24.27 -48.00
C ASP A 193 -13.06 -23.63 -49.20
N ALA A 194 -11.73 -23.70 -49.23
CA ALA A 194 -10.91 -23.08 -50.26
C ALA A 194 -10.83 -23.92 -51.57
N VAL A 195 -12.00 -24.24 -52.15
CA VAL A 195 -12.15 -25.18 -53.29
C VAL A 195 -12.34 -24.49 -54.64
N ASP A 196 -12.87 -23.27 -54.70
CA ASP A 196 -13.20 -22.62 -55.97
C ASP A 196 -12.02 -21.89 -56.61
N GLY A 197 -11.16 -22.66 -57.29
CA GLY A 197 -10.04 -22.16 -58.08
C GLY A 197 -9.54 -23.15 -59.13
N ASP A 198 -9.61 -22.75 -60.40
CA ASP A 198 -9.25 -23.42 -61.67
C ASP A 198 -8.31 -24.66 -61.57
N PRO A 199 -8.68 -25.86 -62.06
CA PRO A 199 -7.97 -27.13 -61.81
C PRO A 199 -6.55 -27.26 -62.41
N ASN A 200 -6.07 -26.26 -63.15
CA ASN A 200 -4.75 -26.27 -63.80
C ASN A 200 -3.61 -25.62 -62.97
N SER A 201 -3.87 -24.87 -61.89
CA SER A 201 -2.80 -24.27 -61.06
C SER A 201 -2.52 -25.06 -59.78
N LYS A 202 -1.91 -26.24 -59.90
CA LYS A 202 -1.81 -27.23 -58.80
C LYS A 202 -0.56 -27.18 -57.90
N SER A 203 0.40 -26.28 -58.12
CA SER A 203 1.66 -26.23 -57.35
C SER A 203 1.80 -25.07 -56.35
N HIS A 204 0.93 -24.05 -56.38
CA HIS A 204 1.00 -22.89 -55.47
C HIS A 204 -0.26 -22.76 -54.62
N ILE A 205 -0.77 -23.86 -54.05
CA ILE A 205 -2.11 -23.88 -53.45
C ILE A 205 -2.14 -23.22 -52.06
N ALA A 206 -1.17 -23.48 -51.16
CA ALA A 206 -1.22 -23.01 -49.77
C ALA A 206 -1.08 -21.48 -49.62
N LEU A 207 0.04 -20.90 -50.05
CA LEU A 207 0.28 -19.45 -50.00
C LEU A 207 -0.79 -18.65 -50.75
N LYS A 208 -1.30 -19.17 -51.88
CA LYS A 208 -2.35 -18.50 -52.66
C LYS A 208 -3.71 -18.53 -51.95
N ARG A 209 -4.02 -19.57 -51.16
CA ARG A 209 -5.19 -19.59 -50.25
C ARG A 209 -5.07 -18.52 -49.17
N ILE A 210 -3.90 -18.39 -48.54
CA ILE A 210 -3.68 -17.39 -47.48
C ILE A 210 -3.74 -15.96 -48.04
N GLN A 211 -3.16 -15.73 -49.22
CA GLN A 211 -3.31 -14.44 -49.94
C GLN A 211 -4.77 -14.14 -50.29
N MET A 212 -5.54 -15.14 -50.71
CA MET A 212 -6.98 -14.98 -50.96
C MET A 212 -7.74 -14.61 -49.68
N PHE A 213 -7.49 -15.29 -48.55
CA PHE A 213 -8.08 -14.94 -47.25
C PHE A 213 -7.70 -13.54 -46.79
N ALA A 214 -6.45 -13.12 -46.94
CA ALA A 214 -6.01 -11.78 -46.57
C ALA A 214 -6.61 -10.70 -47.51
N CYS A 215 -6.78 -10.97 -48.80
CA CYS A 215 -7.52 -10.10 -49.72
C CYS A 215 -9.00 -9.98 -49.34
N GLU A 216 -9.66 -11.08 -49.00
CA GLU A 216 -11.07 -11.10 -48.63
C GLU A 216 -11.29 -10.41 -47.28
N ALA A 217 -10.43 -10.67 -46.28
CA ALA A 217 -10.40 -9.93 -45.01
C ALA A 217 -10.16 -8.43 -45.21
N ARG A 218 -9.31 -8.03 -46.18
CA ARG A 218 -9.11 -6.62 -46.56
C ARG A 218 -10.39 -6.01 -47.15
N SER A 219 -11.10 -6.73 -48.01
CA SER A 219 -12.36 -6.26 -48.61
C SER A 219 -13.53 -6.18 -47.61
N LEU A 220 -13.50 -7.02 -46.57
CA LEU A 220 -14.47 -7.03 -45.46
C LEU A 220 -14.10 -6.06 -44.32
N GLY A 221 -12.96 -5.36 -44.40
CA GLY A 221 -12.49 -4.44 -43.34
C GLY A 221 -11.96 -5.13 -42.08
N LEU A 222 -11.81 -6.45 -42.07
CA LEU A 222 -11.32 -7.26 -40.92
C LEU A 222 -9.80 -7.11 -40.67
N ILE A 223 -9.14 -6.28 -41.46
CA ILE A 223 -7.74 -5.84 -41.27
C ILE A 223 -7.68 -4.45 -40.59
N GLY A 224 -8.82 -3.77 -40.42
CA GLY A 224 -8.91 -2.52 -39.68
C GLY A 224 -8.67 -2.70 -38.18
N ALA A 225 -8.47 -1.58 -37.48
CA ALA A 225 -8.21 -1.60 -36.04
C ALA A 225 -9.37 -2.19 -35.22
N GLY A 226 -8.99 -2.82 -34.11
CA GLY A 226 -9.87 -3.67 -33.30
C GLY A 226 -9.70 -5.16 -33.62
N TYR A 227 -9.11 -5.51 -34.77
CA TYR A 227 -8.78 -6.88 -35.13
C TYR A 227 -7.26 -7.13 -35.06
N ILE A 228 -6.87 -8.28 -34.52
CA ILE A 228 -5.48 -8.70 -34.37
C ILE A 228 -5.37 -10.11 -34.94
N TRP A 229 -4.43 -10.30 -35.86
CA TRP A 229 -4.22 -11.58 -36.54
C TRP A 229 -2.98 -12.26 -35.96
N ILE A 230 -3.22 -13.37 -35.24
CA ILE A 230 -2.19 -14.31 -34.79
C ILE A 230 -2.21 -15.51 -35.74
N VAL A 231 -1.05 -15.89 -36.26
CA VAL A 231 -0.93 -16.94 -37.30
C VAL A 231 0.19 -17.93 -37.00
N SER A 232 0.08 -19.14 -37.57
CA SER A 232 1.04 -20.25 -37.40
C SER A 232 2.25 -20.13 -38.34
N SER A 233 3.30 -20.89 -38.04
CA SER A 233 4.54 -20.92 -38.83
C SER A 233 4.30 -21.28 -40.30
N LEU A 234 3.31 -22.14 -40.57
CA LEU A 234 2.80 -22.49 -41.91
C LEU A 234 2.48 -21.28 -42.78
N THR A 235 1.97 -20.20 -42.18
CA THR A 235 1.50 -19.03 -42.92
C THR A 235 2.60 -18.03 -43.22
N THR A 236 3.63 -18.00 -42.38
CA THR A 236 4.80 -17.14 -42.55
C THR A 236 5.87 -17.77 -43.42
N GLY A 237 5.99 -19.11 -43.43
CA GLY A 237 6.96 -19.82 -44.26
C GLY A 237 8.36 -19.26 -44.07
N ASN A 238 9.03 -18.88 -45.16
CA ASN A 238 10.31 -18.20 -45.12
C ASN A 238 10.16 -16.70 -44.78
N PRO A 239 10.68 -16.22 -43.63
CA PRO A 239 10.56 -14.81 -43.23
C PRO A 239 11.34 -13.83 -44.13
N ASP A 240 12.23 -14.30 -45.01
CA ASP A 240 12.89 -13.48 -46.03
C ASP A 240 11.91 -12.96 -47.11
N PHE A 241 10.76 -13.61 -47.32
CA PHE A 241 9.82 -13.30 -48.41
C PHE A 241 8.40 -13.00 -47.89
N THR A 242 8.08 -11.72 -47.73
CA THR A 242 6.78 -11.27 -47.20
C THR A 242 5.82 -10.80 -48.31
N PRO A 243 4.66 -11.48 -48.52
CA PRO A 243 3.65 -11.01 -49.46
C PRO A 243 3.02 -9.68 -49.06
N GLU A 244 2.79 -8.79 -50.04
CA GLU A 244 2.20 -7.46 -49.81
C GLU A 244 0.77 -7.45 -49.27
N VAL A 245 0.10 -8.60 -49.29
CA VAL A 245 -1.28 -8.78 -48.81
C VAL A 245 -1.35 -8.89 -47.29
N PHE A 246 -0.24 -9.26 -46.63
CA PHE A 246 -0.24 -9.43 -45.18
C PHE A 246 -0.38 -8.07 -44.47
N PRO A 247 -1.27 -7.98 -43.46
CA PRO A 247 -1.36 -6.78 -42.64
C PRO A 247 -0.10 -6.62 -41.80
N LEU A 248 0.39 -5.39 -41.70
CA LEU A 248 1.38 -4.97 -40.68
C LEU A 248 0.85 -5.34 -39.28
N GLY A 249 1.72 -5.49 -38.28
CA GLY A 249 1.32 -5.87 -36.93
C GLY A 249 0.73 -7.29 -36.80
N MET A 250 0.67 -8.08 -37.88
CA MET A 250 0.40 -9.51 -37.81
C MET A 250 1.45 -10.18 -36.93
N ILE A 251 0.98 -11.04 -36.03
CA ILE A 251 1.80 -11.79 -35.07
C ILE A 251 1.91 -13.21 -35.59
N SER A 252 3.13 -13.74 -35.71
CA SER A 252 3.35 -15.14 -36.03
C SER A 252 4.18 -15.84 -34.96
N VAL A 253 3.85 -17.11 -34.75
CA VAL A 253 4.69 -18.07 -34.04
C VAL A 253 5.55 -18.79 -35.06
N SER A 254 6.88 -18.75 -34.89
CA SER A 254 7.81 -19.49 -35.74
C SER A 254 8.94 -20.13 -34.91
N TYR A 255 9.78 -20.92 -35.56
CA TYR A 255 10.99 -21.49 -34.99
C TYR A 255 12.10 -20.43 -34.90
N ASP A 256 13.06 -20.56 -33.98
CA ASP A 256 14.14 -19.59 -33.81
C ASP A 256 15.24 -19.68 -34.89
N ASP A 257 14.92 -19.25 -36.11
CA ASP A 257 15.86 -19.26 -37.25
C ASP A 257 17.10 -18.38 -37.03
N TRP A 258 17.01 -17.34 -36.17
CA TRP A 258 18.11 -16.42 -35.86
C TRP A 258 19.14 -17.01 -34.89
N GLU A 259 18.70 -17.66 -33.82
CA GLU A 259 19.61 -18.29 -32.86
C GLU A 259 20.08 -19.68 -33.32
N TYR A 260 19.27 -20.38 -34.13
CA TYR A 260 19.53 -21.75 -34.55
C TYR A 260 19.53 -21.85 -36.10
N PRO A 261 20.57 -21.33 -36.77
CA PRO A 261 20.64 -21.26 -38.23
C PRO A 261 20.75 -22.64 -38.90
N LEU A 262 20.48 -22.69 -40.21
CA LEU A 262 20.38 -23.90 -41.01
C LEU A 262 21.59 -24.85 -40.83
N GLU A 263 22.80 -24.32 -40.83
CA GLU A 263 24.05 -25.10 -40.75
C GLU A 263 24.11 -25.89 -39.44
N THR A 264 23.77 -25.23 -38.34
CA THR A 264 23.73 -25.86 -37.01
C THR A 264 22.62 -26.91 -36.91
N ARG A 265 21.43 -26.62 -37.47
CA ARG A 265 20.33 -27.58 -37.50
C ARG A 265 20.67 -28.84 -38.31
N VAL A 266 21.29 -28.72 -39.48
CA VAL A 266 21.68 -29.89 -40.29
C VAL A 266 22.79 -30.69 -39.61
N ARG A 267 23.79 -30.02 -39.01
CA ARG A 267 24.84 -30.68 -38.21
C ARG A 267 24.25 -31.48 -37.05
N ASP A 268 23.30 -30.89 -36.34
CA ASP A 268 22.63 -31.55 -35.22
C ASP A 268 21.71 -32.68 -35.68
N GLY A 269 21.11 -32.59 -36.87
CA GLY A 269 20.39 -33.68 -37.51
C GLY A 269 21.27 -34.90 -37.81
N VAL A 270 22.48 -34.70 -38.33
CA VAL A 270 23.51 -35.74 -38.45
C VAL A 270 23.92 -36.26 -37.06
N GLY A 271 24.05 -35.35 -36.09
CA GLY A 271 24.30 -35.63 -34.67
C GLY A 271 23.26 -36.58 -34.06
N ILE A 272 21.97 -36.36 -34.32
CA ILE A 272 20.87 -37.20 -33.80
C ILE A 272 21.00 -38.64 -34.31
N ILE A 273 21.19 -38.82 -35.63
CA ILE A 273 21.34 -40.15 -36.25
C ILE A 273 22.59 -40.85 -35.70
N SER A 274 23.71 -40.12 -35.52
CA SER A 274 24.95 -40.68 -34.98
C SER A 274 24.88 -41.02 -33.49
N SER A 275 24.20 -40.21 -32.68
CA SER A 275 24.01 -40.46 -31.25
C SER A 275 23.07 -41.65 -31.02
N ALA A 276 21.95 -41.72 -31.77
CA ALA A 276 21.06 -42.87 -31.77
C ALA A 276 21.78 -44.16 -32.20
N ALA A 277 22.62 -44.11 -33.24
CA ALA A 277 23.43 -45.24 -33.68
C ALA A 277 24.49 -45.64 -32.64
N THR A 278 25.10 -44.68 -31.94
CA THR A 278 26.05 -44.92 -30.85
C THR A 278 25.37 -45.63 -29.67
N PHE A 279 24.16 -45.19 -29.31
CA PHE A 279 23.39 -45.80 -28.23
C PHE A 279 22.94 -47.22 -28.60
N MET A 280 22.41 -47.40 -29.81
CA MET A 280 22.02 -48.71 -30.32
C MET A 280 23.20 -49.69 -30.38
N LEU A 281 24.39 -49.23 -30.81
CA LEU A 281 25.61 -50.02 -30.82
C LEU A 281 26.04 -50.43 -29.39
N ARG A 282 25.89 -49.53 -28.40
CA ARG A 282 26.18 -49.84 -26.98
C ARG A 282 25.19 -50.82 -26.36
N GLU A 283 23.91 -50.74 -26.71
CA GLU A 283 22.85 -51.60 -26.17
C GLU A 283 22.84 -52.99 -26.81
N LYS A 284 23.01 -53.07 -28.14
CA LYS A 284 22.82 -54.30 -28.92
C LYS A 284 24.09 -54.89 -29.52
N GLY A 285 25.22 -54.16 -29.49
CA GLY A 285 26.49 -54.60 -30.09
C GLY A 285 26.56 -54.51 -31.62
N GLU A 286 25.46 -54.17 -32.31
CA GLU A 286 25.36 -54.14 -33.78
C GLU A 286 24.65 -52.88 -34.29
N LEU A 287 25.05 -52.43 -35.48
CA LEU A 287 24.35 -51.40 -36.26
C LEU A 287 23.26 -52.03 -37.17
N PRO A 288 22.19 -51.29 -37.52
CA PRO A 288 21.20 -51.76 -38.48
C PRO A 288 21.80 -51.89 -39.89
N GLU A 289 21.20 -52.74 -40.73
CA GLU A 289 21.67 -52.92 -42.11
C GLU A 289 21.40 -51.67 -42.96
N ALA A 290 22.45 -51.05 -43.49
CA ALA A 290 22.36 -49.89 -44.38
C ALA A 290 21.58 -50.20 -45.66
N GLN A 291 20.57 -49.38 -45.96
CA GLN A 291 19.69 -49.57 -47.11
C GLN A 291 20.43 -49.25 -48.42
N SER A 292 20.24 -50.09 -49.44
CA SER A 292 20.98 -50.06 -50.71
C SER A 292 20.10 -49.81 -51.95
N SER A 293 18.78 -49.72 -51.79
CA SER A 293 17.82 -49.53 -52.88
C SER A 293 16.48 -49.02 -52.33
N CYS A 294 15.72 -48.29 -53.16
CA CYS A 294 14.30 -48.03 -52.90
C CYS A 294 13.38 -49.21 -53.24
N TYR A 295 13.87 -50.15 -54.06
CA TYR A 295 13.09 -51.28 -54.55
C TYR A 295 13.25 -52.56 -53.72
N SER A 296 14.13 -52.57 -52.71
CA SER A 296 14.33 -53.75 -51.87
C SER A 296 13.17 -53.94 -50.90
N THR A 297 12.64 -55.15 -50.91
CA THR A 297 11.55 -55.62 -50.07
C THR A 297 12.08 -56.27 -48.79
N ALA A 298 11.21 -56.55 -47.82
CA ALA A 298 11.61 -57.15 -46.55
C ALA A 298 12.29 -58.53 -46.69
N SER A 299 12.06 -59.25 -47.80
CA SER A 299 12.71 -60.52 -48.14
C SER A 299 14.15 -60.39 -48.66
N ASP A 300 14.57 -59.20 -49.10
CA ASP A 300 15.91 -58.96 -49.67
C ASP A 300 16.97 -58.65 -48.58
N ARG A 301 16.56 -58.69 -47.30
CA ARG A 301 17.41 -58.35 -46.14
C ARG A 301 18.19 -59.56 -45.64
N SER A 302 19.39 -59.33 -45.10
CA SER A 302 20.19 -60.42 -44.57
C SER A 302 19.56 -61.02 -43.30
N PRO A 303 19.36 -62.35 -43.23
CA PRO A 303 18.66 -62.98 -42.13
C PRO A 303 19.43 -62.79 -40.81
N GLY A 304 18.74 -62.26 -39.80
CA GLY A 304 19.28 -61.96 -38.48
C GLY A 304 19.64 -60.50 -38.23
N LYS A 305 19.80 -59.66 -39.26
CA LYS A 305 20.11 -58.23 -39.07
C LYS A 305 18.88 -57.37 -38.79
N LEU A 306 19.09 -56.31 -38.02
CA LEU A 306 18.08 -55.32 -37.68
C LEU A 306 17.78 -54.40 -38.87
N PRO A 307 16.50 -54.06 -39.12
CA PRO A 307 16.12 -53.14 -40.19
C PRO A 307 16.54 -51.70 -39.86
N PRO A 308 16.68 -50.80 -40.86
CA PRO A 308 17.00 -49.39 -40.59
C PRO A 308 16.01 -48.71 -39.63
N SER A 309 14.74 -49.08 -39.69
CA SER A 309 13.68 -48.60 -38.80
C SER A 309 13.87 -48.96 -37.32
N ALA A 310 14.76 -49.90 -36.99
CA ALA A 310 15.14 -50.18 -35.60
C ALA A 310 15.74 -48.94 -34.90
N LEU A 311 16.34 -48.01 -35.67
CA LEU A 311 16.91 -46.76 -35.16
C LEU A 311 15.83 -45.79 -34.64
N ARG A 312 14.57 -45.88 -35.10
CA ARG A 312 13.47 -44.97 -34.70
C ARG A 312 13.35 -44.88 -33.18
N ARG A 313 13.39 -46.01 -32.48
CA ARG A 313 13.24 -46.08 -31.01
C ARG A 313 14.35 -45.32 -30.28
N HIS A 314 15.57 -45.34 -30.82
CA HIS A 314 16.74 -44.65 -30.25
C HIS A 314 16.84 -43.19 -30.68
N MET A 315 16.15 -42.78 -31.75
CA MET A 315 16.02 -41.38 -32.15
C MET A 315 14.99 -40.59 -31.31
N MET A 316 14.04 -41.26 -30.64
CA MET A 316 13.01 -40.62 -29.81
C MET A 316 13.59 -39.76 -28.66
N HIS A 317 14.64 -40.24 -28.01
CA HIS A 317 15.24 -39.58 -26.85
C HIS A 317 16.74 -39.41 -27.08
N VAL A 318 17.12 -38.30 -27.70
CA VAL A 318 18.51 -38.00 -28.02
C VAL A 318 18.98 -36.75 -27.28
N TRP A 319 20.06 -36.93 -26.52
CA TRP A 319 20.83 -35.84 -25.92
C TRP A 319 22.09 -35.62 -26.76
N ASN A 320 22.35 -34.39 -27.20
CA ASN A 320 23.55 -34.07 -27.98
C ASN A 320 24.12 -32.71 -27.58
N GLU A 321 25.44 -32.61 -27.41
CA GLU A 321 26.15 -31.36 -27.04
C GLU A 321 25.58 -30.59 -25.83
N GLY A 322 24.90 -31.25 -24.89
CA GLY A 322 24.26 -30.60 -23.74
C GLY A 322 22.85 -30.06 -24.01
N ARG A 323 22.28 -30.34 -25.20
CA ARG A 323 20.92 -29.97 -25.61
C ARG A 323 20.02 -31.21 -25.69
N ASP A 324 18.77 -31.04 -25.30
CA ASP A 324 17.70 -32.02 -25.50
C ASP A 324 17.15 -31.88 -26.92
N LEU A 325 17.26 -32.94 -27.72
CA LEU A 325 16.75 -33.03 -29.08
C LEU A 325 15.78 -34.23 -29.21
N SER A 326 15.03 -34.51 -28.13
CA SER A 326 13.98 -35.53 -28.11
C SER A 326 12.77 -35.17 -28.98
N PHE A 327 12.01 -36.20 -29.36
CA PHE A 327 10.83 -36.12 -30.22
C PHE A 327 9.58 -36.68 -29.55
N THR A 328 8.42 -36.17 -29.95
CA THR A 328 7.09 -36.73 -29.63
C THR A 328 6.88 -38.07 -30.38
N PRO A 329 5.91 -38.91 -29.97
CA PRO A 329 5.53 -40.13 -30.69
C PRO A 329 5.32 -39.94 -32.21
N ASP A 330 4.78 -38.78 -32.57
CA ASP A 330 4.44 -38.31 -33.91
C ASP A 330 5.65 -37.73 -34.67
N GLY A 331 6.85 -37.77 -34.06
CA GLY A 331 8.10 -37.37 -34.68
C GLY A 331 8.30 -35.86 -34.82
N TYR A 332 7.60 -35.03 -34.05
CA TYR A 332 7.90 -33.60 -33.89
C TYR A 332 8.89 -33.37 -32.75
N GLN A 333 9.63 -32.25 -32.73
CA GLN A 333 10.53 -31.96 -31.62
C GLN A 333 9.71 -31.78 -30.32
N ALA A 334 10.13 -32.42 -29.21
CA ALA A 334 9.39 -32.38 -27.95
C ALA A 334 9.49 -31.01 -27.26
N ASN A 335 10.67 -30.38 -27.31
CA ASN A 335 10.99 -29.08 -26.73
C ASN A 335 11.64 -28.14 -27.78
N PRO A 336 10.89 -27.65 -28.79
CA PRO A 336 11.42 -26.71 -29.77
C PRO A 336 11.61 -25.32 -29.18
N LYS A 337 12.61 -24.58 -29.67
CA LYS A 337 12.78 -23.14 -29.37
C LYS A 337 11.88 -22.34 -30.30
N LEU A 338 10.79 -21.80 -29.77
CA LEU A 338 9.85 -20.98 -30.53
C LEU A 338 10.09 -19.49 -30.28
N VAL A 339 9.79 -18.69 -31.28
CA VAL A 339 9.87 -17.22 -31.23
C VAL A 339 8.55 -16.61 -31.67
N VAL A 340 8.24 -15.48 -31.06
CA VAL A 340 7.14 -14.61 -31.49
C VAL A 340 7.75 -13.57 -32.40
N ILE A 341 7.29 -13.52 -33.65
CA ILE A 341 7.71 -12.55 -34.66
C ILE A 341 6.53 -11.67 -35.07
N VAL A 342 6.79 -10.41 -35.39
CA VAL A 342 5.74 -9.46 -35.79
C VAL A 342 6.16 -8.72 -37.05
N LEU A 343 5.21 -8.50 -37.95
CA LEU A 343 5.45 -7.77 -39.19
C LEU A 343 5.52 -6.25 -38.91
N ASN A 344 6.72 -5.68 -38.94
CA ASN A 344 6.94 -4.24 -38.73
C ASN A 344 6.44 -3.43 -39.95
N VAL A 345 6.31 -2.11 -39.82
CA VAL A 345 5.91 -1.15 -40.86
C VAL A 345 6.80 -1.26 -42.11
N GLU A 346 8.09 -1.57 -41.93
CA GLU A 346 9.03 -1.87 -43.02
C GLU A 346 8.78 -3.23 -43.74
N ARG A 347 7.70 -3.95 -43.41
CA ARG A 347 7.35 -5.29 -43.93
C ARG A 347 8.39 -6.38 -43.69
N LYS A 348 9.20 -6.20 -42.63
CA LYS A 348 10.17 -7.18 -42.13
C LYS A 348 9.62 -7.84 -40.87
N TRP A 349 9.88 -9.13 -40.70
CA TRP A 349 9.61 -9.83 -39.46
C TRP A 349 10.64 -9.44 -38.40
N GLU A 350 10.16 -8.89 -37.29
CA GLU A 350 10.97 -8.54 -36.12
C GLU A 350 10.73 -9.55 -35.00
N LYS A 351 11.81 -10.05 -34.39
CA LYS A 351 11.73 -10.96 -33.24
C LYS A 351 11.29 -10.18 -32.01
N MET A 352 10.11 -10.48 -31.50
CA MET A 352 9.47 -9.80 -30.37
C MET A 352 9.57 -10.57 -29.06
N GLY A 353 9.66 -11.89 -29.14
CA GLY A 353 9.76 -12.75 -27.97
C GLY A 353 10.28 -14.16 -28.27
N ARG A 354 10.47 -14.91 -27.20
CA ARG A 354 11.00 -16.27 -27.18
C ARG A 354 10.24 -17.10 -26.16
N TRP A 355 9.93 -18.33 -26.53
CA TRP A 355 9.26 -19.32 -25.69
C TRP A 355 10.22 -20.48 -25.39
N GLU A 356 10.52 -20.69 -24.11
CA GLU A 356 11.34 -21.80 -23.64
C GLU A 356 10.78 -22.37 -22.34
N ASN A 357 10.84 -23.69 -22.19
CA ASN A 357 10.45 -24.43 -20.97
C ASN A 357 9.05 -24.08 -20.43
N GLY A 358 8.10 -23.75 -21.31
CA GLY A 358 6.74 -23.34 -20.94
C GLY A 358 6.60 -21.88 -20.48
N THR A 359 7.62 -21.05 -20.70
CA THR A 359 7.61 -19.62 -20.32
C THR A 359 7.77 -18.71 -21.55
N LEU A 360 6.92 -17.68 -21.63
CA LEU A 360 6.99 -16.64 -22.65
C LEU A 360 7.85 -15.47 -22.14
N SER A 361 8.86 -15.10 -22.91
CA SER A 361 9.65 -13.90 -22.70
C SER A 361 9.50 -12.97 -23.89
N LEU A 362 8.85 -11.82 -23.68
CA LEU A 362 8.70 -10.77 -24.69
C LEU A 362 9.67 -9.62 -24.38
N MET A 363 10.10 -8.90 -25.41
CA MET A 363 11.01 -7.75 -25.26
C MET A 363 10.26 -6.43 -25.05
N PHE A 364 9.07 -6.32 -25.62
CA PHE A 364 8.12 -5.22 -25.42
C PHE A 364 6.72 -5.70 -25.78
N PRO A 365 5.65 -5.08 -25.26
CA PRO A 365 4.30 -5.43 -25.65
C PRO A 365 4.09 -5.28 -27.16
N VAL A 366 3.70 -6.38 -27.80
CA VAL A 366 3.26 -6.50 -29.18
C VAL A 366 1.91 -5.80 -29.30
N TRP A 367 1.93 -4.48 -29.50
CA TRP A 367 0.72 -3.76 -29.88
C TRP A 367 0.63 -3.62 -31.40
N PRO A 368 -0.49 -3.99 -32.05
CA PRO A 368 -0.71 -3.66 -33.45
C PRO A 368 -0.95 -2.15 -33.58
N ARG A 369 -0.11 -1.48 -34.37
CA ARG A 369 -0.06 -0.02 -34.56
C ARG A 369 -1.19 0.52 -35.44
N TYR A 370 -2.43 0.12 -35.18
CA TYR A 370 -3.60 0.48 -35.99
C TYR A 370 -4.60 1.36 -35.23
N ASN A 371 -4.94 2.48 -35.86
CA ASN A 371 -5.91 3.45 -35.37
C ASN A 371 -7.36 3.01 -35.66
N SER A 372 -8.28 3.27 -34.71
CA SER A 372 -9.72 2.93 -34.79
C SER A 372 -10.47 3.48 -36.02
N TYR A 373 -9.85 4.36 -36.78
CA TYR A 373 -10.23 4.78 -38.12
C TYR A 373 -9.02 4.55 -39.04
N GLY A 374 -9.24 3.84 -40.16
CA GLY A 374 -8.17 3.30 -41.02
C GLY A 374 -7.49 4.32 -41.93
N ASP A 375 -6.96 5.41 -41.39
CA ASP A 375 -5.98 6.26 -42.05
C ASP A 375 -4.58 5.61 -42.00
N GLU A 376 -3.72 5.95 -42.97
CA GLU A 376 -2.38 5.37 -43.15
C GLU A 376 -1.33 5.90 -42.15
N ASP A 377 -1.70 6.85 -41.29
CA ASP A 377 -0.82 7.49 -40.31
C ASP A 377 -0.71 6.69 -38.99
N ALA A 378 0.51 6.55 -38.50
CA ALA A 378 0.85 5.62 -37.43
C ALA A 378 0.53 6.14 -36.00
N ASP A 379 -0.02 5.25 -35.18
CA ASP A 379 0.34 5.08 -33.75
C ASP A 379 0.16 6.26 -32.75
N GLU A 380 -0.64 7.30 -33.04
CA GLU A 380 -0.88 8.39 -32.07
C GLU A 380 -1.77 8.01 -30.87
N ASN A 381 -2.49 6.88 -30.92
CA ASN A 381 -3.49 6.49 -29.90
C ASN A 381 -2.98 5.51 -28.82
N HIS A 382 -1.70 5.13 -28.82
CA HIS A 382 -1.10 4.27 -27.79
C HIS A 382 -0.15 5.06 -26.89
N LEU A 383 -0.50 5.21 -25.61
CA LEU A 383 0.09 6.20 -24.72
C LEU A 383 0.99 5.55 -23.66
N SER A 384 2.24 5.99 -23.57
CA SER A 384 3.15 5.59 -22.48
C SER A 384 2.85 6.38 -21.21
N ILE A 385 2.48 5.68 -20.13
CA ILE A 385 2.03 6.30 -18.87
C ILE A 385 2.95 5.88 -17.73
N VAL A 386 3.56 6.87 -17.08
CA VAL A 386 4.40 6.65 -15.89
C VAL A 386 3.58 6.80 -14.61
N THR A 387 3.86 5.95 -13.62
CA THR A 387 3.26 6.01 -12.29
C THR A 387 4.26 5.74 -11.17
N LEU A 388 3.82 5.89 -9.92
CA LEU A 388 4.59 5.71 -8.69
C LEU A 388 3.73 5.01 -7.65
N GLU A 389 4.33 4.09 -6.89
CA GLU A 389 3.70 3.44 -5.74
C GLU A 389 3.47 4.46 -4.59
N GLU A 390 2.21 4.75 -4.28
CA GLU A 390 1.79 5.49 -3.08
C GLU A 390 0.36 5.06 -2.69
N LYS A 391 0.22 4.47 -1.49
CA LYS A 391 -1.06 3.93 -1.01
C LYS A 391 -1.93 5.07 -0.47
N PRO A 392 -3.24 5.15 -0.80
CA PRO A 392 -4.06 4.15 -1.52
C PRO A 392 -4.15 4.33 -3.05
N PHE A 393 -3.55 5.38 -3.59
CA PHE A 393 -3.71 5.81 -4.99
C PHE A 393 -3.20 4.79 -6.01
N VAL A 394 -2.02 4.23 -5.75
CA VAL A 394 -1.37 3.21 -6.58
C VAL A 394 -0.67 2.22 -5.64
N ILE A 395 -1.18 1.00 -5.64
CA ILE A 395 -0.70 -0.15 -4.89
C ILE A 395 -0.05 -1.10 -5.90
N VAL A 396 1.20 -1.46 -5.65
CA VAL A 396 1.95 -2.40 -6.48
C VAL A 396 2.05 -3.74 -5.77
N ASP A 397 1.42 -4.76 -6.33
CA ASP A 397 1.57 -6.14 -5.90
C ASP A 397 2.48 -6.91 -6.86
N ASN A 398 3.06 -8.00 -6.39
CA ASN A 398 3.73 -8.95 -7.28
C ASN A 398 2.71 -9.80 -8.03
N VAL A 399 3.10 -10.25 -9.21
CA VAL A 399 2.37 -11.26 -10.00
C VAL A 399 2.26 -12.56 -9.20
N ASP A 400 1.16 -13.30 -9.35
CA ASP A 400 1.00 -14.59 -8.71
C ASP A 400 1.96 -15.63 -9.32
N ILE A 401 2.62 -16.40 -8.46
CA ILE A 401 3.69 -17.34 -8.81
C ILE A 401 3.14 -18.49 -9.66
N LEU A 402 1.86 -18.84 -9.48
CA LEU A 402 1.26 -19.99 -10.15
C LEU A 402 0.74 -19.66 -11.56
N THR A 403 0.29 -18.42 -11.80
CA THR A 403 -0.39 -18.02 -13.04
C THR A 403 0.43 -17.11 -13.93
N GLY A 404 1.41 -16.36 -13.40
CA GLY A 404 2.18 -15.39 -14.19
C GLY A 404 1.37 -14.17 -14.66
N THR A 405 0.11 -14.04 -14.26
CA THR A 405 -0.82 -13.00 -14.70
C THR A 405 -1.34 -12.14 -13.54
N CYS A 406 -1.95 -11.00 -13.89
CA CYS A 406 -2.54 -10.08 -12.92
C CYS A 406 -4.03 -10.36 -12.72
N MET A 407 -4.54 -10.05 -11.53
CA MET A 407 -5.97 -10.13 -11.26
C MET A 407 -6.73 -9.05 -12.08
N ARG A 408 -7.98 -9.32 -12.50
CA ARG A 408 -8.79 -8.42 -13.34
C ARG A 408 -8.92 -6.97 -12.84
N ASN A 409 -8.84 -6.75 -11.52
CA ASN A 409 -8.94 -5.41 -10.94
C ASN A 409 -7.59 -4.65 -10.99
N SER A 410 -6.45 -5.34 -11.09
CA SER A 410 -5.15 -4.73 -11.39
C SER A 410 -4.95 -4.46 -12.89
N VAL A 411 -3.82 -3.86 -13.24
CA VAL A 411 -3.26 -3.69 -14.59
C VAL A 411 -1.80 -4.17 -14.53
N PRO A 412 -1.29 -4.90 -15.53
CA PRO A 412 0.14 -5.16 -15.61
C PRO A 412 0.91 -3.84 -15.73
N CYS A 413 1.92 -3.66 -14.89
CA CYS A 413 2.79 -2.50 -14.91
C CYS A 413 4.26 -2.90 -14.88
N ARG A 414 5.08 -2.24 -15.72
CA ARG A 414 6.48 -2.61 -15.95
C ARG A 414 7.40 -1.90 -14.96
N LYS A 415 8.27 -2.65 -14.28
CA LYS A 415 9.35 -2.10 -13.44
C LYS A 415 10.71 -2.41 -14.06
N HIS A 416 11.39 -1.36 -14.55
CA HIS A 416 12.73 -1.49 -15.11
C HIS A 416 13.77 -1.80 -14.02
N VAL A 417 14.52 -2.89 -14.19
CA VAL A 417 15.65 -3.25 -13.33
C VAL A 417 16.96 -2.84 -14.00
N LYS A 418 17.85 -2.17 -13.26
CA LYS A 418 19.19 -1.80 -13.74
C LYS A 418 20.18 -2.96 -13.58
N ASN A 419 20.04 -3.99 -14.41
CA ASN A 419 21.07 -5.02 -14.58
C ASN A 419 21.90 -4.76 -15.85
N THR A 420 23.16 -5.17 -15.83
CA THR A 420 24.24 -4.64 -16.69
C THR A 420 24.26 -5.16 -18.13
N SER A 421 23.24 -5.88 -18.58
CA SER A 421 23.17 -6.47 -19.94
C SER A 421 21.73 -6.81 -20.32
N GLY A 422 21.12 -6.00 -21.20
CA GLY A 422 19.71 -6.11 -21.57
C GLY A 422 18.78 -5.58 -20.49
N GLY A 423 17.93 -4.60 -20.82
CA GLY A 423 17.06 -3.90 -19.88
C GLY A 423 15.87 -4.72 -19.41
N ALA A 424 16.10 -5.82 -18.69
CA ALA A 424 15.05 -6.67 -18.15
C ALA A 424 14.05 -5.88 -17.30
N TYR A 425 12.77 -5.97 -17.68
CA TYR A 425 11.66 -5.44 -16.91
C TYR A 425 11.00 -6.56 -16.10
N ILE A 426 10.56 -6.23 -14.90
CA ILE A 426 9.72 -7.12 -14.09
C ILE A 426 8.27 -6.68 -14.27
N LYS A 427 7.40 -7.61 -14.65
CA LYS A 427 5.95 -7.44 -14.63
C LYS A 427 5.48 -7.40 -13.17
N GLN A 428 4.75 -6.36 -12.79
CA GLN A 428 4.07 -6.23 -11.51
C GLN A 428 2.59 -5.90 -11.74
N CYS A 429 1.75 -6.00 -10.71
CA CYS A 429 0.33 -5.73 -10.83
C CYS A 429 -0.03 -4.44 -10.07
N CYS A 430 -0.34 -3.38 -10.82
CA CYS A 430 -0.74 -2.09 -10.28
C CYS A 430 -2.26 -2.03 -10.11
N LYS A 431 -2.75 -1.57 -8.95
CA LYS A 431 -4.18 -1.34 -8.66
C LYS A 431 -4.35 -0.12 -7.76
N GLY A 432 -5.55 0.44 -7.64
CA GLY A 432 -5.83 1.57 -6.75
C GLY A 432 -6.63 2.68 -7.44
N PHE A 433 -7.00 3.68 -6.66
CA PHE A 433 -7.87 4.78 -7.07
C PHE A 433 -7.44 5.45 -8.39
N CYS A 434 -6.15 5.77 -8.55
CA CYS A 434 -5.66 6.39 -9.79
C CYS A 434 -5.63 5.43 -10.99
N ILE A 435 -5.53 4.12 -10.75
CA ILE A 435 -5.55 3.10 -11.82
C ILE A 435 -6.98 2.87 -12.32
N ASP A 436 -7.97 2.88 -11.43
CA ASP A 436 -9.38 2.75 -11.82
C ASP A 436 -9.89 4.00 -12.55
N ILE A 437 -9.46 5.20 -12.12
CA ILE A 437 -9.68 6.45 -12.88
C ILE A 437 -9.05 6.36 -14.28
N LEU A 438 -7.79 5.88 -14.38
CA LEU A 438 -7.14 5.69 -15.68
C LEU A 438 -7.90 4.69 -16.58
N LYS A 439 -8.38 3.57 -16.04
CA LYS A 439 -9.23 2.61 -16.77
C LYS A 439 -10.50 3.27 -17.31
N LYS A 440 -11.15 4.14 -16.52
CA LYS A 440 -12.37 4.87 -16.94
C LYS A 440 -12.07 5.91 -18.01
N ILE A 441 -11.03 6.73 -17.83
CA ILE A 441 -10.60 7.72 -18.83
C ILE A 441 -10.22 7.05 -20.15
N ALA A 442 -9.45 5.96 -20.11
CA ALA A 442 -9.07 5.21 -21.31
C ALA A 442 -10.27 4.64 -22.07
N ARG A 443 -11.32 4.16 -21.38
CA ARG A 443 -12.57 3.69 -22.00
C ARG A 443 -13.39 4.82 -22.62
N ASN A 444 -13.48 5.97 -21.93
CA ASN A 444 -14.28 7.11 -22.39
C ASN A 444 -13.63 7.82 -23.58
N VAL A 445 -12.30 7.99 -23.55
CA VAL A 445 -11.51 8.65 -24.61
C VAL A 445 -11.10 7.67 -25.72
N LYS A 446 -11.10 6.36 -25.46
CA LYS A 446 -10.76 5.25 -26.38
C LYS A 446 -9.30 5.22 -26.85
N PHE A 447 -8.35 5.47 -25.94
CA PHE A 447 -6.93 5.20 -26.17
C PHE A 447 -6.49 3.90 -25.48
N THR A 448 -5.38 3.32 -25.93
CA THR A 448 -4.70 2.23 -25.21
C THR A 448 -3.43 2.76 -24.56
N TYR A 449 -2.91 2.07 -23.54
CA TYR A 449 -1.77 2.56 -22.78
C TYR A 449 -0.89 1.46 -22.24
N ASP A 450 0.39 1.79 -22.05
CA ASP A 450 1.38 0.96 -21.36
C ASP A 450 1.79 1.67 -20.06
N LEU A 451 1.60 0.97 -18.94
CA LEU A 451 1.81 1.51 -17.60
C LEU A 451 3.17 1.07 -17.04
N TYR A 452 4.01 2.01 -16.62
CA TYR A 452 5.32 1.68 -16.04
C TYR A 452 5.65 2.48 -14.78
N LEU A 453 6.42 1.85 -13.90
CA LEU A 453 6.84 2.44 -12.62
C LEU A 453 8.11 3.28 -12.79
N VAL A 454 8.11 4.48 -12.21
CA VAL A 454 9.24 5.40 -12.28
C VAL A 454 10.51 4.81 -11.64
N THR A 455 11.59 4.74 -12.42
CA THR A 455 12.89 4.14 -12.03
C THR A 455 13.53 4.75 -10.77
N ASN A 456 13.18 6.00 -10.43
CA ASN A 456 13.74 6.74 -9.30
C ASN A 456 12.86 6.72 -8.03
N GLY A 457 11.64 6.15 -8.08
CA GLY A 457 10.73 6.07 -6.93
C GLY A 457 10.31 7.42 -6.33
N LYS A 458 10.17 8.47 -7.14
CA LYS A 458 9.88 9.86 -6.68
C LYS A 458 8.96 10.58 -7.67
N HIS A 459 8.06 11.43 -7.15
CA HIS A 459 7.13 12.23 -7.98
C HIS A 459 7.86 13.21 -8.90
N GLY A 460 8.87 13.91 -8.38
CA GLY A 460 9.74 14.78 -9.17
C GLY A 460 9.97 16.15 -8.53
N LYS A 461 11.24 16.57 -8.55
CA LYS A 461 11.80 17.81 -8.00
C LYS A 461 12.84 18.37 -8.97
N LYS A 462 12.88 19.69 -9.14
CA LYS A 462 13.90 20.39 -9.93
C LYS A 462 15.18 20.51 -9.10
N ILE A 463 16.27 19.86 -9.53
CA ILE A 463 17.59 19.89 -8.89
C ILE A 463 18.58 20.44 -9.92
N ASN A 464 19.29 21.53 -9.61
CA ASN A 464 20.23 22.17 -10.53
C ASN A 464 19.62 22.44 -11.93
N ASN A 465 18.38 22.93 -11.96
CA ASN A 465 17.53 23.12 -13.16
C ASN A 465 17.14 21.86 -13.95
N VAL A 466 17.57 20.66 -13.54
CA VAL A 466 17.21 19.38 -14.14
C VAL A 466 16.02 18.76 -13.40
N TRP A 467 15.04 18.24 -14.14
CA TRP A 467 13.90 17.51 -13.56
C TRP A 467 14.22 16.03 -13.35
N ASN A 468 13.70 15.47 -12.25
CA ASN A 468 13.77 14.04 -11.94
C ASN A 468 12.37 13.48 -11.64
N GLY A 469 12.31 12.18 -11.31
CA GLY A 469 11.04 11.52 -10.96
C GLY A 469 10.06 11.42 -12.14
N MET A 470 8.77 11.22 -11.83
CA MET A 470 7.70 11.14 -12.84
C MET A 470 7.64 12.39 -13.72
N VAL A 471 7.74 13.59 -13.11
CA VAL A 471 7.76 14.87 -13.85
C VAL A 471 8.92 14.90 -14.85
N GLY A 472 10.10 14.38 -14.49
CA GLY A 472 11.23 14.28 -15.42
C GLY A 472 10.92 13.40 -16.63
N GLU A 473 10.32 12.23 -16.45
CA GLU A 473 10.00 11.30 -17.55
C GLU A 473 9.00 11.92 -18.57
N VAL A 474 8.03 12.72 -18.10
CA VAL A 474 7.12 13.49 -18.98
C VAL A 474 7.85 14.64 -19.68
N VAL A 475 8.68 15.41 -18.96
CA VAL A 475 9.47 16.53 -19.54
C VAL A 475 10.44 16.04 -20.62
N TYR A 476 11.04 14.86 -20.46
CA TYR A 476 11.94 14.25 -21.45
C TYR A 476 11.21 13.43 -22.52
N LYS A 477 9.88 13.52 -22.62
CA LYS A 477 9.03 12.80 -23.59
C LYS A 477 9.21 11.28 -23.61
N LYS A 478 9.51 10.68 -22.46
CA LYS A 478 9.51 9.21 -22.30
C LYS A 478 8.14 8.65 -21.92
N ALA A 479 7.36 9.48 -21.22
CA ALA A 479 5.94 9.29 -20.98
C ALA A 479 5.17 10.43 -21.63
N GLU A 480 3.96 10.15 -22.09
CA GLU A 480 3.00 11.17 -22.53
C GLU A 480 2.20 11.74 -21.36
N MET A 481 1.89 10.87 -20.39
CA MET A 481 1.20 11.23 -19.16
C MET A 481 1.86 10.63 -17.92
N ALA A 482 1.72 11.31 -16.79
CA ALA A 482 2.01 10.77 -15.46
C ALA A 482 0.74 10.76 -14.61
N VAL A 483 0.40 9.58 -14.08
CA VAL A 483 -0.82 9.33 -13.30
C VAL A 483 -0.45 8.87 -11.89
N GLY A 484 -1.05 9.50 -10.89
CA GLY A 484 -0.85 9.20 -9.46
C GLY A 484 -1.18 10.40 -8.58
N SER A 485 -0.73 10.35 -7.33
CA SER A 485 -0.81 11.39 -6.29
C SER A 485 0.08 12.62 -6.57
N LEU A 486 0.06 13.15 -7.80
CA LEU A 486 0.89 14.28 -8.20
C LEU A 486 0.21 15.61 -7.89
N THR A 487 0.64 16.26 -6.80
CA THR A 487 0.15 17.59 -6.40
C THR A 487 0.49 18.67 -7.43
N ILE A 488 -0.52 19.48 -7.78
CA ILE A 488 -0.39 20.66 -8.64
C ILE A 488 0.39 21.76 -7.89
N ASN A 489 1.38 22.36 -8.57
CA ASN A 489 2.23 23.42 -8.02
C ASN A 489 2.78 24.32 -9.14
N GLU A 490 2.98 25.61 -8.85
CA GLU A 490 3.56 26.64 -9.74
C GLU A 490 4.82 26.14 -10.48
N GLU A 491 5.85 25.71 -9.74
CA GLU A 491 7.13 25.23 -10.33
C GLU A 491 6.94 24.04 -11.30
N ARG A 492 5.89 23.23 -11.12
CA ARG A 492 5.59 22.09 -12.02
C ARG A 492 4.77 22.53 -13.23
N SER A 493 3.76 23.37 -13.04
CA SER A 493 2.89 23.91 -14.10
C SER A 493 3.64 24.77 -15.13
N GLU A 494 4.81 25.32 -14.77
CA GLU A 494 5.72 25.94 -15.74
C GLU A 494 6.30 24.94 -16.76
N ALA A 495 6.54 23.69 -16.35
CA ALA A 495 7.26 22.68 -17.13
C ALA A 495 6.35 21.66 -17.84
N ILE A 496 5.20 21.33 -17.24
CA ILE A 496 4.23 20.34 -17.70
C ILE A 496 2.81 20.90 -17.57
N ASP A 497 1.89 20.37 -18.36
CA ASP A 497 0.47 20.72 -18.25
C ASP A 497 -0.24 19.79 -17.25
N PHE A 498 -1.04 20.36 -16.35
CA PHE A 498 -1.96 19.57 -15.51
C PHE A 498 -3.37 19.56 -16.09
N SER A 499 -4.10 18.49 -15.78
CA SER A 499 -5.55 18.39 -15.93
C SER A 499 -6.30 19.08 -14.78
N VAL A 500 -7.62 19.17 -14.89
CA VAL A 500 -8.53 19.51 -13.78
C VAL A 500 -8.27 18.57 -12.59
N PRO A 501 -8.18 19.08 -11.35
CA PRO A 501 -7.96 18.24 -10.18
C PRO A 501 -9.13 17.27 -9.97
N PHE A 502 -8.81 15.98 -9.81
CA PHE A 502 -9.82 14.93 -9.60
C PHE A 502 -10.05 14.58 -8.13
N VAL A 503 -9.15 15.00 -7.23
CA VAL A 503 -9.31 14.93 -5.77
C VAL A 503 -8.76 16.23 -5.17
N GLU A 504 -9.52 16.85 -4.29
CA GLU A 504 -9.09 17.99 -3.48
C GLU A 504 -8.18 17.51 -2.33
N THR A 505 -7.04 18.17 -2.13
CA THR A 505 -6.07 17.80 -1.10
C THR A 505 -5.23 19.02 -0.70
N GLY A 506 -4.19 18.82 0.13
CA GLY A 506 -3.25 19.88 0.48
C GLY A 506 -2.39 19.48 1.67
N ILE A 507 -1.85 20.46 2.38
CA ILE A 507 -1.02 20.19 3.56
C ILE A 507 -1.96 20.03 4.75
N SER A 508 -1.90 18.90 5.45
CA SER A 508 -2.53 18.74 6.76
C SER A 508 -1.53 18.24 7.79
N VAL A 509 -1.98 18.19 9.03
CA VAL A 509 -1.20 17.81 10.19
C VAL A 509 -1.92 16.67 10.90
N MET A 510 -1.17 15.61 11.19
CA MET A 510 -1.63 14.49 12.01
C MET A 510 -0.95 14.57 13.38
N VAL A 511 -1.75 14.35 14.42
CA VAL A 511 -1.33 14.28 15.83
C VAL A 511 -1.84 13.00 16.46
N SER A 512 -1.19 12.57 17.55
CA SER A 512 -1.77 11.55 18.41
C SER A 512 -2.81 12.17 19.35
N ARG A 513 -3.94 11.49 19.53
CA ARG A 513 -5.00 11.90 20.45
C ARG A 513 -4.48 11.72 21.89
N SER A 514 -4.24 12.83 22.59
CA SER A 514 -4.02 12.79 24.04
C SER A 514 -5.36 12.68 24.76
N ASN A 515 -5.39 11.89 25.83
CA ASN A 515 -6.45 12.00 26.83
C ASN A 515 -6.43 13.43 27.38
N GLY A 516 -7.58 14.11 27.38
CA GLY A 516 -7.68 15.46 27.93
C GLY A 516 -7.39 15.43 29.43
N THR A 517 -6.48 16.27 29.92
CA THR A 517 -6.34 16.48 31.36
C THR A 517 -7.59 17.20 31.87
N VAL A 518 -8.33 16.57 32.79
CA VAL A 518 -9.50 17.22 33.40
C VAL A 518 -9.02 18.45 34.16
N SER A 519 -9.73 19.58 34.01
CA SER A 519 -9.33 20.81 34.69
C SER A 519 -9.29 20.58 36.21
N PRO A 520 -8.29 21.07 36.96
CA PRO A 520 -8.32 20.97 38.43
C PRO A 520 -9.50 21.71 39.07
N SER A 521 -10.24 22.52 38.30
CA SER A 521 -11.50 23.18 38.69
C SER A 521 -12.76 22.38 38.39
N ALA A 522 -12.69 21.24 37.69
CA ALA A 522 -13.82 20.47 37.20
C ALA A 522 -14.82 20.05 38.30
N PHE A 523 -14.39 19.87 39.55
CA PHE A 523 -15.30 19.56 40.66
C PHE A 523 -16.21 20.74 41.07
N LEU A 524 -15.87 21.98 40.69
CA LEU A 524 -16.69 23.17 40.92
C LEU A 524 -17.57 23.53 39.71
N GLU A 525 -17.19 23.11 38.51
CA GLU A 525 -17.87 23.44 37.24
C GLU A 525 -19.35 22.97 37.14
N PRO A 526 -19.82 21.88 37.81
CA PRO A 526 -21.24 21.50 37.83
C PRO A 526 -22.22 22.57 38.34
N PHE A 527 -21.75 23.55 39.12
CA PHE A 527 -22.55 24.68 39.59
C PHE A 527 -21.80 26.00 39.45
N SER A 528 -22.45 27.00 38.85
CA SER A 528 -21.89 28.34 38.76
C SER A 528 -21.68 28.98 40.15
N ALA A 529 -20.71 29.89 40.25
CA ALA A 529 -20.35 30.55 41.50
C ALA A 529 -21.55 31.25 42.19
N SER A 530 -22.55 31.72 41.42
CA SER A 530 -23.79 32.27 41.96
C SER A 530 -24.63 31.25 42.74
N VAL A 531 -24.69 29.99 42.31
CA VAL A 531 -25.44 28.92 43.01
C VAL A 531 -24.76 28.62 44.35
N TRP A 532 -23.43 28.51 44.36
CA TRP A 532 -22.64 28.32 45.58
C TRP A 532 -22.85 29.44 46.60
N VAL A 533 -22.82 30.71 46.16
CA VAL A 533 -23.07 31.87 47.03
C VAL A 533 -24.51 31.87 47.56
N MET A 534 -25.51 31.60 46.71
CA MET A 534 -26.91 31.52 47.12
C MET A 534 -27.14 30.43 48.18
N MET A 535 -26.47 29.28 48.06
CA MET A 535 -26.60 28.17 49.01
C MET A 535 -25.96 28.51 50.37
N PHE A 536 -24.68 28.90 50.40
CA PHE A 536 -23.94 29.13 51.64
C PHE A 536 -24.33 30.43 52.37
N VAL A 537 -24.61 31.51 51.64
CA VAL A 537 -24.83 32.83 52.23
C VAL A 537 -26.32 33.11 52.46
N MET A 538 -27.16 32.85 51.47
CA MET A 538 -28.58 33.26 51.56
C MET A 538 -29.45 32.18 52.19
N LEU A 539 -29.48 30.97 51.62
CA LEU A 539 -30.41 29.93 52.06
C LEU A 539 -30.06 29.36 53.45
N LEU A 540 -28.77 29.11 53.72
CA LEU A 540 -28.33 28.55 55.01
C LEU A 540 -28.50 29.54 56.18
N ILE A 541 -28.12 30.81 56.00
CA ILE A 541 -28.21 31.81 57.08
C ILE A 541 -29.68 32.15 57.39
N VAL A 542 -30.53 32.32 56.36
CA VAL A 542 -31.97 32.60 56.56
C VAL A 542 -32.66 31.44 57.27
N THR A 543 -32.39 30.18 56.89
CA THR A 543 -32.97 29.02 57.57
C THR A 543 -32.45 28.85 58.99
N ALA A 544 -31.16 29.14 59.26
CA ALA A 544 -30.61 29.13 60.61
C ALA A 544 -31.24 30.19 61.53
N ILE A 545 -31.45 31.41 61.02
CA ILE A 545 -32.16 32.48 61.73
C ILE A 545 -33.62 32.10 61.99
N ALA A 546 -34.30 31.51 61.00
CA ALA A 546 -35.69 31.05 61.14
C ALA A 546 -35.81 29.94 62.20
N VAL A 547 -34.96 28.92 62.17
CA VAL A 547 -34.94 27.84 63.19
C VAL A 547 -34.64 28.42 64.58
N PHE A 548 -33.71 29.38 64.70
CA PHE A 548 -33.43 30.06 65.96
C PHE A 548 -34.62 30.88 66.48
N LEU A 549 -35.27 31.67 65.61
CA LEU A 549 -36.47 32.45 65.96
C LEU A 549 -37.65 31.56 66.38
N PHE A 550 -37.93 30.48 65.64
CA PHE A 550 -39.01 29.56 65.98
C PHE A 550 -38.71 28.74 67.24
N GLU A 551 -37.46 28.33 67.51
CA GLU A 551 -37.08 27.77 68.82
C GLU A 551 -37.26 28.80 69.96
N PHE A 552 -36.93 30.07 69.74
CA PHE A 552 -37.06 31.13 70.74
C PHE A 552 -38.53 31.47 71.07
N VAL A 553 -39.40 31.50 70.05
CA VAL A 553 -40.83 31.86 70.20
C VAL A 553 -41.71 30.66 70.56
N SER A 554 -41.30 29.41 70.25
CA SER A 554 -42.16 28.24 70.49
C SER A 554 -42.35 27.95 72.00
N PRO A 555 -43.57 27.60 72.44
CA PRO A 555 -43.86 27.30 73.85
C PRO A 555 -43.20 25.99 74.37
N LEU A 556 -42.51 25.26 73.49
CA LEU A 556 -41.82 23.99 73.75
C LEU A 556 -40.28 24.09 73.56
N GLY A 557 -39.76 25.27 73.24
CA GLY A 557 -38.34 25.50 72.96
C GLY A 557 -37.42 25.48 74.19
N PHE A 558 -36.11 25.43 73.95
CA PHE A 558 -35.09 25.29 75.00
C PHE A 558 -35.08 26.40 76.07
N ASN A 559 -35.59 27.60 75.77
CA ASN A 559 -35.51 28.75 76.68
C ASN A 559 -36.50 28.69 77.86
N ARG A 560 -37.46 27.74 77.89
CA ARG A 560 -38.46 27.66 78.97
C ARG A 560 -37.86 27.28 80.34
N ASN A 561 -36.71 26.58 80.36
CA ASN A 561 -36.04 26.20 81.61
C ASN A 561 -35.49 27.41 82.39
N LEU A 562 -35.11 28.49 81.69
CA LEU A 562 -34.71 29.76 82.33
C LEU A 562 -35.91 30.49 82.95
N ALA A 563 -37.08 30.44 82.33
CA ALA A 563 -38.31 31.05 82.86
C ALA A 563 -38.95 30.23 84.00
N GLN A 564 -38.72 28.91 84.07
CA GLN A 564 -39.21 28.04 85.14
C GLN A 564 -38.19 27.76 86.27
N GLY A 565 -37.08 28.51 86.30
CA GLY A 565 -36.17 28.55 87.46
C GLY A 565 -35.44 27.24 87.79
N LYS A 566 -35.10 26.42 86.79
CA LYS A 566 -34.40 25.14 87.01
C LYS A 566 -33.06 25.09 86.26
N ASP A 567 -32.00 25.14 87.07
CA ASP A 567 -30.56 25.04 86.78
C ASP A 567 -29.98 26.02 85.73
N PRO A 568 -29.03 26.91 86.11
CA PRO A 568 -28.43 27.91 85.21
C PRO A 568 -27.45 27.33 84.17
N HIS A 569 -27.42 26.00 83.98
CA HIS A 569 -26.54 25.28 83.05
C HIS A 569 -27.34 24.38 82.08
N GLY A 570 -28.59 24.74 81.76
CA GLY A 570 -29.34 24.10 80.68
C GLY A 570 -28.67 24.33 79.30
N PRO A 571 -28.76 23.36 78.37
CA PRO A 571 -28.14 23.51 77.05
C PRO A 571 -28.87 24.57 76.21
N SER A 572 -28.26 25.75 76.08
CA SER A 572 -28.76 26.81 75.19
C SER A 572 -28.56 26.43 73.72
N PHE A 573 -29.64 26.50 72.92
CA PHE A 573 -29.58 26.35 71.47
C PHE A 573 -29.25 27.72 70.86
N THR A 574 -27.97 27.97 70.57
CA THR A 574 -27.49 29.23 70.00
C THR A 574 -27.56 29.22 68.48
N ILE A 575 -27.61 30.41 67.85
CA ILE A 575 -27.58 30.54 66.39
C ILE A 575 -26.37 29.82 65.76
N GLY A 576 -25.21 29.81 66.42
CA GLY A 576 -24.05 29.03 65.97
C GLY A 576 -24.28 27.52 65.96
N LYS A 577 -25.00 26.96 66.94
CA LYS A 577 -25.41 25.54 66.94
C LYS A 577 -26.45 25.25 65.85
N ALA A 578 -27.34 26.20 65.55
CA ALA A 578 -28.30 26.08 64.45
C ALA A 578 -27.61 26.07 63.07
N ILE A 579 -26.68 27.00 62.83
CA ILE A 579 -25.84 27.05 61.63
C ILE A 579 -25.05 25.75 61.47
N TRP A 580 -24.38 25.29 62.54
CA TRP A 580 -23.57 24.07 62.52
C TRP A 580 -24.40 22.80 62.26
N LEU A 581 -25.61 22.72 62.82
CA LEU A 581 -26.56 21.63 62.54
C LEU A 581 -27.02 21.63 61.07
N LEU A 582 -27.43 22.79 60.54
CA LEU A 582 -27.92 22.90 59.15
C LEU A 582 -26.80 22.68 58.12
N TRP A 583 -25.58 23.12 58.42
CA TRP A 583 -24.39 22.87 57.60
C TRP A 583 -24.02 21.38 57.57
N GLY A 584 -24.10 20.69 58.72
CA GLY A 584 -23.93 19.23 58.79
C GLY A 584 -24.93 18.46 57.93
N LEU A 585 -26.20 18.87 57.94
CA LEU A 585 -27.27 18.28 57.13
C LEU A 585 -27.04 18.45 55.62
N VAL A 586 -26.47 19.57 55.16
CA VAL A 586 -26.13 19.79 53.74
C VAL A 586 -25.16 18.74 53.22
N PHE A 587 -24.16 18.37 54.02
CA PHE A 587 -23.16 17.36 53.66
C PHE A 587 -23.55 15.93 54.05
N ASN A 588 -24.82 15.68 54.36
CA ASN A 588 -25.34 14.38 54.83
C ASN A 588 -24.54 13.78 56.01
N ASN A 589 -23.97 14.64 56.87
CA ASN A 589 -23.12 14.24 57.99
C ASN A 589 -23.85 14.42 59.32
N SER A 590 -23.93 13.36 60.12
CA SER A 590 -24.56 13.39 61.45
C SER A 590 -23.65 14.05 62.48
N VAL A 591 -23.70 15.38 62.55
CA VAL A 591 -22.99 16.15 63.58
C VAL A 591 -23.68 15.94 64.95
N PRO A 592 -22.93 15.71 66.06
CA PRO A 592 -23.51 15.50 67.40
C PRO A 592 -24.02 16.80 68.05
N VAL A 593 -24.97 17.48 67.39
CA VAL A 593 -25.72 18.63 67.92
C VAL A 593 -27.12 18.16 68.33
N GLN A 594 -27.61 18.65 69.46
CA GLN A 594 -28.96 18.34 69.93
C GLN A 594 -30.01 18.90 68.96
N ASN A 595 -30.91 18.04 68.46
CA ASN A 595 -31.98 18.45 67.56
C ASN A 595 -32.95 19.46 68.22
N PRO A 596 -33.54 20.39 67.45
CA PRO A 596 -34.54 21.34 67.95
C PRO A 596 -35.74 20.64 68.59
N ARG A 597 -36.33 21.24 69.63
CA ARG A 597 -37.46 20.65 70.36
C ARG A 597 -38.81 21.04 69.77
N GLY A 598 -38.93 22.26 69.25
CA GLY A 598 -40.15 22.80 68.64
C GLY A 598 -40.62 21.98 67.44
N THR A 599 -41.93 21.74 67.36
CA THR A 599 -42.56 20.99 66.26
C THR A 599 -42.42 21.71 64.91
N THR A 600 -42.55 23.03 64.90
CA THR A 600 -42.31 23.90 63.73
C THR A 600 -40.85 23.83 63.28
N SER A 601 -39.89 23.95 64.21
CA SER A 601 -38.46 23.85 63.94
C SER A 601 -38.08 22.48 63.35
N LYS A 602 -38.66 21.39 63.87
CA LYS A 602 -38.49 20.03 63.31
C LYS A 602 -38.99 19.91 61.88
N PHE A 603 -40.15 20.52 61.56
CA PHE A 603 -40.67 20.53 60.20
C PHE A 603 -39.75 21.33 59.25
N ILE A 604 -39.29 22.51 59.65
CA ILE A 604 -38.34 23.33 58.87
C ILE A 604 -37.02 22.57 58.63
N VAL A 605 -36.48 21.91 59.65
CA VAL A 605 -35.28 21.07 59.52
C VAL A 605 -35.52 19.86 58.60
N SER A 606 -36.72 19.27 58.62
CA SER A 606 -37.09 18.17 57.71
C SER A 606 -37.18 18.62 56.25
N VAL A 607 -37.74 19.80 55.99
CA VAL A 607 -37.80 20.39 54.64
C VAL A 607 -36.40 20.77 54.16
N TRP A 608 -35.56 21.33 55.04
CA TRP A 608 -34.15 21.61 54.73
C TRP A 608 -33.36 20.33 54.42
N ALA A 609 -33.56 19.26 55.18
CA ALA A 609 -32.91 17.97 54.91
C ALA A 609 -33.34 17.39 53.56
N PHE A 610 -34.62 17.50 53.18
CA PHE A 610 -35.08 17.08 51.86
C PHE A 610 -34.46 17.91 50.73
N PHE A 611 -34.39 19.24 50.88
CA PHE A 611 -33.70 20.12 49.94
C PHE A 611 -32.19 19.79 49.83
N ALA A 612 -31.52 19.53 50.96
CA ALA A 612 -30.12 19.12 50.99
C ALA A 612 -29.85 17.82 50.22
N VAL A 613 -30.74 16.81 50.36
CA VAL A 613 -30.63 15.55 49.61
C VAL A 613 -30.82 15.78 48.11
N ILE A 614 -31.78 16.62 47.69
CA ILE A 614 -31.97 16.98 46.28
C ILE A 614 -30.74 17.72 45.74
N PHE A 615 -30.21 18.69 46.50
CA PHE A 615 -29.01 19.43 46.12
C PHE A 615 -27.81 18.49 45.93
N LEU A 616 -27.55 17.60 46.90
CA LEU A 616 -26.49 16.60 46.81
C LEU A 616 -26.67 15.66 45.62
N ALA A 617 -27.89 15.16 45.36
CA ALA A 617 -28.19 14.29 44.22
C ALA A 617 -28.01 15.02 42.87
N SER A 618 -28.39 16.29 42.78
CA SER A 618 -28.18 17.08 41.56
C SER A 618 -26.70 17.41 41.32
N TYR A 619 -25.92 17.64 42.38
CA TYR A 619 -24.47 17.79 42.29
C TYR A 619 -23.80 16.52 41.78
N THR A 620 -24.13 15.35 42.35
CA THR A 620 -23.54 14.08 41.92
C THR A 620 -23.96 13.69 40.50
N ALA A 621 -25.20 13.98 40.10
CA ALA A 621 -25.68 13.76 38.74
C ALA A 621 -24.97 14.66 37.70
N ASN A 622 -24.85 15.97 37.98
CA ASN A 622 -24.18 16.90 37.06
C ASN A 622 -22.67 16.64 36.99
N LEU A 623 -22.02 16.30 38.11
CA LEU A 623 -20.62 15.90 38.12
C LEU A 623 -20.39 14.60 37.32
N ALA A 624 -21.26 13.60 37.48
CA ALA A 624 -21.18 12.38 36.68
C ALA A 624 -21.38 12.65 35.19
N ALA A 625 -22.36 13.48 34.82
CA ALA A 625 -22.61 13.86 33.43
C ALA A 625 -21.42 14.60 32.81
N PHE A 626 -20.77 15.50 33.56
CA PHE A 626 -19.56 16.19 33.12
C PHE A 626 -18.37 15.23 32.95
N MET A 627 -18.16 14.31 33.90
CA MET A 627 -17.06 13.33 33.82
C MET A 627 -17.24 12.28 32.70
N ILE A 628 -18.47 12.06 32.24
CA ILE A 628 -18.75 11.24 31.04
C ILE A 628 -18.41 12.00 29.74
N GLN A 629 -18.41 13.34 29.78
CA GLN A 629 -18.04 14.18 28.64
C GLN A 629 -16.52 14.43 28.63
N GLU A 630 -15.73 13.41 28.28
CA GLU A 630 -14.32 13.62 27.94
C GLU A 630 -14.22 14.48 26.65
N GLU A 631 -14.04 15.81 26.82
CA GLU A 631 -13.77 16.72 25.70
C GLU A 631 -12.33 16.52 25.23
N PHE A 632 -12.18 15.84 24.09
CA PHE A 632 -10.89 15.67 23.44
C PHE A 632 -10.45 16.99 22.80
N VAL A 633 -9.58 17.72 23.51
CA VAL A 633 -9.00 18.96 23.00
C VAL A 633 -7.97 18.63 21.91
N ASP A 634 -8.21 19.12 20.69
CA ASP A 634 -7.21 19.12 19.62
C ASP A 634 -5.92 19.80 20.13
N GLN A 635 -4.82 19.06 20.18
CA GLN A 635 -3.56 19.58 20.75
C GLN A 635 -3.04 20.83 20.03
N VAL A 636 -3.41 21.02 18.77
CA VAL A 636 -2.88 22.08 17.90
C VAL A 636 -4.02 22.56 17.01
N THR A 637 -4.13 23.87 16.82
CA THR A 637 -5.22 24.48 16.03
C THR A 637 -4.92 24.55 14.54
N GLY A 638 -3.63 24.52 14.16
CA GLY A 638 -3.20 24.47 12.76
C GLY A 638 -1.74 24.86 12.56
N LEU A 639 -1.30 24.91 11.30
CA LEU A 639 0.11 25.15 10.95
C LEU A 639 0.65 26.52 11.43
N SER A 640 -0.23 27.51 11.61
CA SER A 640 0.13 28.84 12.13
C SER A 640 0.19 28.91 13.67
N ASP A 641 -0.02 27.82 14.39
CA ASP A 641 0.10 27.78 15.86
C ASP A 641 1.52 28.19 16.31
N LYS A 642 1.61 28.94 17.41
CA LYS A 642 2.86 29.34 18.05
C LYS A 642 3.75 28.15 18.42
N LYS A 643 3.17 26.96 18.62
CA LYS A 643 3.87 25.68 18.81
C LYS A 643 4.76 25.30 17.61
N PHE A 644 4.33 25.58 16.38
CA PHE A 644 5.14 25.36 15.17
C PHE A 644 6.11 26.51 14.90
N GLN A 645 5.67 27.76 15.10
CA GLN A 645 6.50 28.94 14.84
C GLN A 645 7.68 29.08 15.83
N SER A 646 7.47 28.72 17.09
CA SER A 646 8.46 28.88 18.17
C SER A 646 8.51 27.64 19.08
N PRO A 647 9.11 26.53 18.62
CA PRO A 647 8.99 25.23 19.31
C PRO A 647 9.66 25.19 20.69
N TYR A 648 10.68 26.04 20.89
CA TYR A 648 11.36 26.24 22.17
C TYR A 648 10.60 27.11 23.18
N SER A 649 9.45 27.68 22.81
CA SER A 649 8.59 28.43 23.75
C SER A 649 7.78 27.52 24.69
N TYR A 650 7.74 26.21 24.39
CA TYR A 650 7.13 25.17 25.20
C TYR A 650 8.21 24.23 25.76
N SER A 651 7.97 23.65 26.92
CA SER A 651 8.88 22.70 27.58
C SER A 651 8.10 21.46 28.00
N PRO A 652 8.40 20.26 27.46
CA PRO A 652 9.44 19.95 26.46
C PRO A 652 9.17 20.62 25.10
N PRO A 653 10.20 20.82 24.25
CA PRO A 653 10.04 21.45 22.94
C PRO A 653 9.19 20.58 22.00
N PHE A 654 8.28 21.21 21.26
CA PHE A 654 7.33 20.52 20.38
C PHE A 654 8.02 19.97 19.12
N ARG A 655 7.99 18.65 18.89
CA ARG A 655 8.74 17.96 17.82
C ARG A 655 7.83 17.65 16.64
N PHE A 656 8.16 18.17 15.47
CA PHE A 656 7.41 17.91 14.25
C PHE A 656 8.31 17.73 13.02
N GLY A 657 7.81 16.94 12.07
CA GLY A 657 8.57 16.47 10.93
C GLY A 657 7.72 16.28 9.67
N THR A 658 8.39 16.10 8.54
CA THR A 658 7.80 15.75 7.24
C THR A 658 8.74 14.80 6.48
N VAL A 659 8.32 14.31 5.31
CA VAL A 659 9.15 13.51 4.40
C VAL A 659 10.02 14.45 3.54
N PRO A 660 11.36 14.27 3.50
CA PRO A 660 12.25 15.15 2.77
C PRO A 660 12.09 14.99 1.25
N ASN A 661 12.29 16.07 0.49
CA ASN A 661 12.12 16.14 -0.98
C ASN A 661 10.68 16.03 -1.51
N GLY A 662 9.67 16.05 -0.64
CA GLY A 662 8.27 16.20 -1.04
C GLY A 662 7.89 17.64 -1.44
N SER A 663 6.68 17.81 -1.99
CA SER A 663 6.05 19.12 -2.22
C SER A 663 5.88 19.89 -0.90
N THR A 664 5.50 19.20 0.18
CA THR A 664 5.33 19.76 1.53
C THR A 664 6.62 20.38 2.08
N GLU A 665 7.76 19.67 1.99
CA GLU A 665 9.08 20.21 2.37
C GLU A 665 9.42 21.48 1.59
N ARG A 666 9.19 21.48 0.27
CA ARG A 666 9.47 22.63 -0.61
C ARG A 666 8.57 23.83 -0.30
N ASN A 667 7.29 23.60 -0.02
CA ASN A 667 6.33 24.64 0.35
C ASN A 667 6.69 25.28 1.70
N ILE A 668 6.92 24.47 2.75
CA ILE A 668 7.33 24.95 4.07
C ILE A 668 8.66 25.70 3.97
N ARG A 669 9.62 25.23 3.17
CA ARG A 669 10.89 25.93 2.95
C ARG A 669 10.75 27.29 2.25
N LYS A 670 9.76 27.48 1.35
CA LYS A 670 9.48 28.77 0.67
C LYS A 670 8.74 29.74 1.60
N ASN A 671 7.81 29.23 2.40
CA ASN A 671 6.85 30.04 3.18
C ASN A 671 7.26 30.25 4.66
N TYR A 672 7.93 29.28 5.28
CA TYR A 672 8.27 29.24 6.70
C TYR A 672 9.72 28.75 6.92
N PRO A 673 10.75 29.58 6.64
CA PRO A 673 12.15 29.15 6.66
C PRO A 673 12.63 28.69 8.04
N ASP A 674 12.24 29.38 9.12
CA ASP A 674 12.64 29.05 10.49
C ASP A 674 12.02 27.71 10.94
N MET A 675 10.75 27.49 10.58
CA MET A 675 10.05 26.22 10.78
C MET A 675 10.77 25.08 10.04
N HIS A 676 11.17 25.29 8.79
CA HIS A 676 11.93 24.31 8.00
C HIS A 676 13.29 23.98 8.63
N GLN A 677 14.01 24.97 9.15
CA GLN A 677 15.31 24.77 9.81
C GLN A 677 15.18 23.92 11.09
N TYR A 678 14.10 24.08 11.86
CA TYR A 678 13.79 23.22 12.99
C TYR A 678 13.37 21.81 12.56
N MET A 679 12.39 21.73 11.65
CA MET A 679 11.80 20.49 11.12
C MET A 679 12.83 19.55 10.50
N THR A 680 13.90 20.09 9.91
CA THR A 680 14.98 19.30 9.29
C THR A 680 15.64 18.32 10.25
N LYS A 681 15.62 18.59 11.57
CA LYS A 681 16.15 17.70 12.62
C LYS A 681 15.28 16.46 12.88
N TYR A 682 14.01 16.51 12.48
CA TYR A 682 12.98 15.51 12.76
C TYR A 682 12.33 14.93 11.48
N HIS A 683 12.97 15.12 10.31
CA HIS A 683 12.54 14.52 9.06
C HIS A 683 12.40 12.99 9.17
N GLN A 684 11.37 12.45 8.52
CA GLN A 684 11.04 11.03 8.53
C GLN A 684 11.34 10.40 7.16
N THR A 685 11.74 9.13 7.14
CA THR A 685 12.07 8.38 5.93
C THR A 685 10.86 8.11 5.05
N GLY A 686 9.70 7.86 5.66
CA GLY A 686 8.43 7.65 4.97
C GLY A 686 7.24 7.83 5.90
N VAL A 687 6.02 7.77 5.33
CA VAL A 687 4.76 7.99 6.06
C VAL A 687 4.53 6.95 7.15
N VAL A 688 4.85 5.68 6.90
CA VAL A 688 4.67 4.58 7.87
C VAL A 688 5.59 4.76 9.10
N ASP A 689 6.86 5.10 8.88
CA ASP A 689 7.83 5.34 9.96
C ASP A 689 7.44 6.56 10.82
N ALA A 690 6.89 7.60 10.17
CA ALA A 690 6.33 8.76 10.86
C ALA A 690 5.14 8.38 11.73
N LEU A 691 4.24 7.53 11.23
CA LEU A 691 3.07 7.00 11.93
C LEU A 691 3.48 6.25 13.21
N VAL A 692 4.50 5.39 13.12
CA VAL A 692 5.08 4.70 14.29
C VAL A 692 5.74 5.70 15.26
N SER A 693 6.39 6.74 14.75
CA SER A 693 7.02 7.79 15.57
C SER A 693 6.01 8.65 16.34
N LEU A 694 4.82 8.92 15.76
CA LEU A 694 3.69 9.53 16.47
C LEU A 694 3.13 8.62 17.55
N LYS A 695 2.82 7.36 17.21
CA LYS A 695 2.28 6.36 18.15
C LYS A 695 3.20 6.08 19.34
N THR A 696 4.52 6.20 19.15
CA THR A 696 5.53 5.99 20.20
C THR A 696 5.92 7.26 20.95
N GLY A 697 5.32 8.42 20.66
CA GLY A 697 5.66 9.69 21.32
C GLY A 697 7.09 10.18 21.04
N LYS A 698 7.71 9.72 19.94
CA LYS A 698 9.00 10.24 19.44
C LYS A 698 8.83 11.54 18.67
N LEU A 699 7.67 11.70 18.04
CA LEU A 699 7.23 12.86 17.29
C LEU A 699 5.87 13.29 17.85
N ASP A 700 5.63 14.60 17.96
CA ASP A 700 4.39 15.14 18.53
C ASP A 700 3.38 15.51 17.42
N ALA A 701 3.86 15.95 16.25
CA ALA A 701 3.04 16.17 15.06
C ALA A 701 3.77 15.80 13.76
N PHE A 702 3.03 15.28 12.77
CA PHE A 702 3.53 14.97 11.43
C PHE A 702 2.80 15.79 10.38
N ILE A 703 3.55 16.44 9.49
CA ILE A 703 3.01 17.33 8.46
C ILE A 703 3.18 16.65 7.10
N TYR A 704 2.09 16.36 6.40
CA TYR A 704 2.11 15.67 5.11
C TYR A 704 0.84 15.99 4.29
N ASP A 705 0.65 15.29 3.18
CA ASP A 705 -0.48 15.44 2.27
C ASP A 705 -1.79 14.95 2.92
N ALA A 706 -2.85 15.77 2.82
CA ALA A 706 -4.10 15.61 3.56
C ALA A 706 -4.83 14.31 3.22
N ALA A 707 -4.96 13.97 1.93
CA ALA A 707 -5.63 12.74 1.52
C ALA A 707 -4.90 11.47 2.02
N VAL A 708 -3.56 11.47 2.00
CA VAL A 708 -2.76 10.35 2.56
C VAL A 708 -2.92 10.28 4.09
N LEU A 709 -2.90 11.42 4.78
CA LEU A 709 -3.10 11.45 6.24
C LEU A 709 -4.51 11.01 6.65
N ASN A 710 -5.55 11.45 5.95
CA ASN A 710 -6.93 11.04 6.21
C ASN A 710 -7.12 9.52 6.00
N TYR A 711 -6.57 8.96 4.91
CA TYR A 711 -6.56 7.51 4.68
C TYR A 711 -5.82 6.75 5.80
N MET A 712 -4.64 7.23 6.22
CA MET A 712 -3.85 6.59 7.30
C MET A 712 -4.53 6.70 8.67
N ALA A 713 -5.25 7.79 8.96
CA ALA A 713 -6.05 7.93 10.18
C ALA A 713 -7.27 6.99 10.16
N GLY A 714 -7.99 6.95 9.03
CA GLY A 714 -9.18 6.11 8.85
C GLY A 714 -8.89 4.61 8.97
N ARG A 715 -7.66 4.17 8.71
CA ARG A 715 -7.26 2.76 8.72
C ARG A 715 -6.34 2.37 9.88
N ASP A 716 -6.32 3.16 10.96
CA ASP A 716 -5.51 2.91 12.16
C ASP A 716 -6.16 1.86 13.09
N ASP A 717 -5.42 0.81 13.49
CA ASP A 717 -5.92 -0.33 14.29
C ASP A 717 -6.50 0.04 15.68
N GLY A 718 -6.39 1.30 16.11
CA GLY A 718 -6.94 1.77 17.37
C GLY A 718 -7.46 3.21 17.36
N CYS A 719 -7.66 3.80 16.18
CA CYS A 719 -8.12 5.18 15.97
C CYS A 719 -7.41 6.22 16.87
N LYS A 720 -6.11 6.05 17.13
CA LYS A 720 -5.32 6.89 18.06
C LYS A 720 -4.77 8.15 17.40
N LEU A 721 -4.80 8.19 16.08
CA LEU A 721 -4.28 9.27 15.26
C LEU A 721 -5.43 10.04 14.64
N VAL A 722 -5.35 11.36 14.67
CA VAL A 722 -6.37 12.26 14.12
C VAL A 722 -5.73 13.36 13.28
N THR A 723 -6.43 13.83 12.26
CA THR A 723 -6.07 15.02 11.48
C THR A 723 -6.76 16.24 12.08
N ILE A 724 -6.04 17.37 12.14
CA ILE A 724 -6.48 18.58 12.86
C ILE A 724 -7.77 19.15 12.25
N GLY A 725 -8.68 19.66 13.11
CA GLY A 725 -9.79 20.51 12.68
C GLY A 725 -10.81 19.81 11.81
N SER A 726 -11.11 18.52 12.10
CA SER A 726 -11.99 17.67 11.28
C SER A 726 -11.53 17.54 9.82
N GLY A 727 -10.22 17.49 9.58
CA GLY A 727 -9.64 17.40 8.24
C GLY A 727 -9.44 18.75 7.55
N TYR A 728 -9.30 19.84 8.31
CA TYR A 728 -9.01 21.15 7.73
C TYR A 728 -7.66 21.13 6.97
N ILE A 729 -7.69 21.67 5.75
CA ILE A 729 -6.57 21.60 4.80
C ILE A 729 -5.89 22.98 4.71
N PHE A 730 -4.57 23.02 4.96
CA PHE A 730 -3.73 24.18 4.72
C PHE A 730 -3.22 24.16 3.28
N ALA A 731 -3.28 25.29 2.58
CA ALA A 731 -2.89 25.40 1.17
C ALA A 731 -3.59 24.36 0.27
N THR A 732 -4.91 24.53 0.10
CA THR A 732 -5.76 23.74 -0.80
C THR A 732 -5.18 23.66 -2.21
N THR A 733 -5.04 22.45 -2.72
CA THR A 733 -4.62 22.10 -4.09
C THR A 733 -5.38 20.84 -4.50
N GLY A 734 -4.97 20.16 -5.57
CA GLY A 734 -5.50 18.86 -5.92
C GLY A 734 -4.45 17.95 -6.54
N TYR A 735 -4.81 16.68 -6.69
CA TYR A 735 -4.10 15.77 -7.58
C TYR A 735 -4.59 15.98 -9.02
N GLY A 736 -3.64 16.17 -9.93
CA GLY A 736 -3.91 16.29 -11.36
C GLY A 736 -3.06 15.30 -12.14
N ILE A 737 -3.64 14.70 -13.19
CA ILE A 737 -2.86 13.98 -14.20
C ILE A 737 -1.97 15.00 -14.91
N ALA A 738 -0.68 14.69 -15.01
CA ALA A 738 0.29 15.50 -15.71
C ALA A 738 0.45 15.02 -17.16
N LEU A 739 0.47 15.96 -18.10
CA LEU A 739 0.65 15.72 -19.53
C LEU A 739 1.85 16.52 -20.04
N GLN A 740 2.38 16.12 -21.20
CA GLN A 740 3.34 16.94 -21.93
C GLN A 740 2.76 18.33 -22.23
N LYS A 741 3.61 19.36 -22.16
CA LYS A 741 3.19 20.75 -22.34
C LYS A 741 2.69 21.01 -23.75
N GLY A 742 1.46 21.50 -23.88
CA GLY A 742 0.77 21.69 -25.16
C GLY A 742 0.19 20.40 -25.77
N SER A 743 0.06 19.31 -25.01
CA SER A 743 -0.50 18.05 -25.51
C SER A 743 -1.98 18.18 -25.92
N TYR A 744 -2.31 17.62 -27.09
CA TYR A 744 -3.67 17.45 -27.60
C TYR A 744 -4.60 16.73 -26.61
N TRP A 745 -4.08 15.72 -25.90
CA TRP A 745 -4.84 14.88 -24.97
C TRP A 745 -5.45 15.63 -23.79
N LYS A 746 -4.87 16.78 -23.39
CA LYS A 746 -5.27 17.54 -22.19
C LYS A 746 -6.79 17.80 -22.16
N ARG A 747 -7.35 18.36 -23.23
CA ARG A 747 -8.79 18.71 -23.30
C ARG A 747 -9.69 17.48 -23.24
N LEU A 748 -9.26 16.35 -23.82
CA LEU A 748 -10.04 15.10 -23.80
C LEU A 748 -10.04 14.47 -22.40
N VAL A 749 -8.89 14.48 -21.73
CA VAL A 749 -8.74 14.02 -20.34
C VAL A 749 -9.54 14.91 -19.38
N ASP A 750 -9.49 16.24 -19.53
CA ASP A 750 -10.26 17.18 -18.71
C ASP A 750 -11.78 16.94 -18.82
N LEU A 751 -12.28 16.76 -20.05
CA LEU A 751 -13.70 16.44 -20.27
C LEU A 751 -14.08 15.05 -19.73
N ALA A 752 -13.20 14.06 -19.83
CA ALA A 752 -13.44 12.73 -19.27
C ALA A 752 -13.50 12.75 -17.73
N ILE A 753 -12.60 13.47 -17.06
CA ILE A 753 -12.62 13.66 -15.60
C ILE A 753 -13.93 14.34 -15.17
N LEU A 754 -14.33 15.42 -15.86
CA LEU A 754 -15.57 16.12 -15.57
C LEU A 754 -16.83 15.25 -15.79
N SER A 755 -16.82 14.32 -16.75
CA SER A 755 -17.89 13.32 -16.89
C SER A 755 -17.94 12.40 -15.67
N ILE A 756 -16.82 11.77 -15.28
CA ILE A 756 -16.78 10.81 -14.16
C ILE A 756 -17.20 11.48 -12.83
N ILE A 757 -16.90 12.78 -12.66
CA ILE A 757 -17.42 13.59 -11.54
C ILE A 757 -18.94 13.81 -11.68
N GLY A 758 -19.42 14.22 -12.85
CA GLY A 758 -20.85 14.50 -13.10
C GLY A 758 -21.76 13.25 -13.06
N ASP A 759 -21.21 12.08 -13.37
CA ASP A 759 -21.88 10.79 -13.35
C ASP A 759 -21.97 10.18 -11.92
N GLY A 760 -21.36 10.82 -10.91
CA GLY A 760 -21.30 10.35 -9.51
C GLY A 760 -20.29 9.21 -9.26
N GLU A 761 -19.71 8.68 -10.33
CA GLU A 761 -18.74 7.58 -10.31
C GLU A 761 -17.45 7.86 -9.51
N MET A 762 -17.11 9.13 -9.27
CA MET A 762 -16.01 9.52 -8.38
C MET A 762 -16.32 9.22 -6.91
N GLU A 763 -17.53 9.53 -6.44
CA GLU A 763 -17.93 9.31 -5.05
C GLU A 763 -17.90 7.81 -4.70
N GLU A 764 -18.28 6.94 -5.65
CA GLU A 764 -18.15 5.48 -5.49
C GLU A 764 -16.70 5.02 -5.36
N LEU A 765 -15.78 5.58 -6.16
CA LEU A 765 -14.35 5.25 -6.10
C LEU A 765 -13.70 5.78 -4.81
N GLU A 766 -14.09 6.96 -4.34
CA GLU A 766 -13.64 7.49 -3.05
C GLU A 766 -14.18 6.62 -1.90
N ALA A 767 -15.46 6.24 -1.95
CA ALA A 767 -16.07 5.31 -1.01
C ALA A 767 -15.32 3.96 -0.98
N GLN A 768 -14.89 3.44 -2.14
CA GLN A 768 -14.19 2.16 -2.25
C GLN A 768 -12.72 2.21 -1.77
N TRP A 769 -11.98 3.28 -2.09
CA TRP A 769 -10.52 3.32 -1.92
C TRP A 769 -10.02 4.23 -0.79
N LEU A 770 -10.74 5.31 -0.47
CA LEU A 770 -10.30 6.32 0.50
C LEU A 770 -10.95 6.15 1.87
N THR A 771 -12.08 5.44 1.99
CA THR A 771 -12.74 5.26 3.29
C THR A 771 -11.98 4.34 4.23
N GLY A 772 -12.15 4.62 5.53
CA GLY A 772 -11.53 3.92 6.64
C GLY A 772 -12.57 3.33 7.59
N ILE A 773 -12.10 2.52 8.52
CA ILE A 773 -12.94 1.95 9.59
C ILE A 773 -13.15 2.99 10.70
N CYS A 774 -12.12 3.80 10.99
CA CYS A 774 -12.19 4.91 11.93
C CYS A 774 -12.89 6.13 11.30
N HIS A 775 -14.22 6.12 11.28
CA HIS A 775 -15.00 7.33 11.04
C HIS A 775 -15.08 8.19 12.31
N ASN A 776 -15.38 9.48 12.14
CA ASN A 776 -15.60 10.46 13.23
C ASN A 776 -16.89 10.21 14.04
N GLU A 777 -17.38 8.97 14.08
CA GLU A 777 -18.35 8.59 15.09
C GLU A 777 -17.72 8.77 16.47
N LYS A 778 -18.54 9.22 17.42
CA LYS A 778 -18.16 9.43 18.80
C LYS A 778 -18.04 8.06 19.45
N ASN A 779 -16.96 7.35 19.14
CA ASN A 779 -16.69 6.02 19.66
C ASN A 779 -16.83 6.06 21.18
N GLU A 780 -17.74 5.23 21.70
CA GLU A 780 -17.99 5.07 23.12
C GLU A 780 -16.73 4.48 23.76
N VAL A 781 -15.84 5.34 24.26
CA VAL A 781 -14.65 4.90 25.00
C VAL A 781 -14.93 4.93 26.49
N MET A 782 -14.62 3.80 27.13
CA MET A 782 -14.70 3.63 28.57
C MET A 782 -13.92 4.73 29.30
N SER A 783 -14.59 5.42 30.23
CA SER A 783 -14.00 6.42 31.12
C SER A 783 -12.62 5.97 31.60
N SER A 784 -11.63 6.84 31.41
CA SER A 784 -10.32 6.66 32.01
C SER A 784 -10.43 6.66 33.56
N GLN A 785 -9.47 6.03 34.24
CA GLN A 785 -9.42 6.09 35.71
C GLN A 785 -9.02 7.51 36.14
N LEU A 786 -9.72 8.07 37.12
CA LEU A 786 -9.40 9.41 37.66
C LEU A 786 -8.01 9.43 38.29
N ASP A 787 -7.08 10.15 37.66
CA ASP A 787 -5.72 10.33 38.16
C ASP A 787 -5.65 11.38 39.28
N VAL A 788 -4.54 11.40 40.02
CA VAL A 788 -4.27 12.34 41.12
C VAL A 788 -4.35 13.80 40.65
N ASP A 789 -3.89 14.07 39.42
CA ASP A 789 -3.95 15.41 38.81
C ASP A 789 -5.39 15.91 38.62
N ASN A 790 -6.32 15.02 38.25
CA ASN A 790 -7.74 15.35 38.11
C ASN A 790 -8.39 15.69 39.46
N MET A 791 -7.88 15.12 40.57
CA MET A 791 -8.35 15.41 41.94
C MET A 791 -7.52 16.47 42.67
N ALA A 792 -6.47 17.03 42.06
CA ALA A 792 -5.53 17.97 42.67
C ALA A 792 -6.22 19.20 43.29
N GLY A 793 -7.26 19.72 42.65
CA GLY A 793 -8.04 20.86 43.16
C GLY A 793 -8.69 20.61 44.52
N VAL A 794 -9.13 19.38 44.80
CA VAL A 794 -9.71 18.99 46.10
C VAL A 794 -8.63 18.97 47.19
N PHE A 795 -7.43 18.46 46.87
CA PHE A 795 -6.29 18.48 47.78
C PHE A 795 -5.81 19.91 48.09
N TYR A 796 -5.79 20.81 47.09
CA TYR A 796 -5.49 22.24 47.31
C TYR A 796 -6.54 22.90 48.21
N MET A 797 -7.84 22.65 48.01
CA MET A 797 -8.90 23.17 48.89
C MET A 797 -8.73 22.68 50.33
N LEU A 798 -8.44 21.40 50.54
CA LEU A 798 -8.18 20.84 51.87
C LEU A 798 -6.95 21.48 52.54
N ALA A 799 -5.87 21.69 51.81
CA ALA A 799 -4.67 22.37 52.31
C ALA A 799 -4.95 23.84 52.71
N THR A 800 -5.71 24.59 51.90
CA THR A 800 -6.11 25.96 52.24
C THR A 800 -7.04 26.01 53.46
N ALA A 801 -7.97 25.05 53.61
CA ALA A 801 -8.83 24.94 54.78
C ALA A 801 -8.04 24.63 56.06
N MET A 802 -7.01 23.77 55.99
CA MET A 802 -6.08 23.54 57.11
C MET A 802 -5.31 24.82 57.45
N GLY A 803 -4.79 25.55 56.46
CA GLY A 803 -4.14 26.85 56.68
C GLY A 803 -5.05 27.89 57.35
N LEU A 804 -6.31 27.98 56.91
CA LEU A 804 -7.32 28.86 57.52
C LEU A 804 -7.66 28.44 58.96
N SER A 805 -7.76 27.14 59.25
CA SER A 805 -8.05 26.65 60.61
C SER A 805 -6.90 26.95 61.61
N ILE A 806 -5.64 26.90 61.15
CA ILE A 806 -4.48 27.35 61.93
C ILE A 806 -4.54 28.87 62.16
N LEU A 807 -4.92 29.65 61.16
CA LEU A 807 -5.09 31.10 61.28
C LEU A 807 -6.23 31.46 62.25
N THR A 808 -7.36 30.76 62.21
CA THR A 808 -8.45 30.97 63.19
C THR A 808 -7.99 30.57 64.60
N PHE A 809 -7.29 29.45 64.78
CA PHE A 809 -6.73 29.05 66.07
C PHE A 809 -5.73 30.09 66.64
N ILE A 810 -4.86 30.65 65.80
CA ILE A 810 -3.98 31.76 66.18
C ILE A 810 -4.80 33.00 66.57
N SER A 811 -5.86 33.31 65.82
CA SER A 811 -6.74 34.46 66.12
C SER A 811 -7.51 34.28 67.44
N GLU A 812 -7.99 33.07 67.75
CA GLU A 812 -8.59 32.72 69.03
C GLU A 812 -7.58 32.88 70.17
N HIS A 813 -6.36 32.37 69.98
CA HIS A 813 -5.30 32.48 70.98
C HIS A 813 -4.92 33.95 71.26
N LEU A 814 -4.80 34.77 70.21
CA LEU A 814 -4.60 36.21 70.31
C LEU A 814 -5.78 36.92 70.99
N PHE A 815 -7.01 36.53 70.69
CA PHE A 815 -8.23 37.09 71.29
C PHE A 815 -8.32 36.77 72.78
N TYR A 816 -8.11 35.51 73.18
CA TYR A 816 -8.04 35.09 74.58
C TYR A 816 -6.87 35.74 75.35
N TRP A 817 -5.71 35.87 74.70
CA TRP A 817 -4.55 36.57 75.29
C TRP A 817 -4.85 38.05 75.53
N ARG A 818 -5.45 38.74 74.54
CA ARG A 818 -5.81 40.17 74.64
C ARG A 818 -6.97 40.43 75.61
N LEU A 819 -7.95 39.52 75.71
CA LEU A 819 -9.03 39.59 76.70
C LEU A 819 -8.52 39.39 78.14
N ARG A 820 -7.55 38.50 78.37
CA ARG A 820 -6.88 38.41 79.68
C ARG A 820 -6.26 39.74 80.10
N TYR A 821 -5.54 40.41 79.21
CA TYR A 821 -4.95 41.72 79.50
C TYR A 821 -5.98 42.85 79.70
N CYS A 822 -7.19 42.76 79.13
CA CYS A 822 -8.24 43.77 79.36
C CYS A 822 -9.09 43.52 80.61
N PHE A 823 -9.28 42.27 81.04
CA PHE A 823 -10.14 41.96 82.21
C PHE A 823 -9.40 41.84 83.55
N THR A 824 -8.09 41.61 83.57
CA THR A 824 -7.27 41.76 84.79
C THR A 824 -6.47 43.05 84.74
N GLY A 825 -7.12 44.15 85.13
CA GLY A 825 -6.50 45.47 85.24
C GLY A 825 -5.50 45.60 86.40
N VAL A 826 -4.36 44.91 86.33
CA VAL A 826 -3.14 45.22 87.09
C VAL A 826 -1.92 44.98 86.20
N CYS A 827 -1.26 46.05 85.78
CA CYS A 827 0.05 45.95 85.12
C CYS A 827 1.16 45.71 86.15
N SER A 828 1.85 44.57 86.05
CA SER A 828 3.17 44.36 86.64
C SER A 828 3.95 43.42 85.74
N GLY A 829 5.07 43.91 85.18
CA GLY A 829 5.74 43.25 84.07
C GLY A 829 6.77 42.19 84.49
N ARG A 830 6.80 41.08 83.75
CA ARG A 830 7.99 40.35 83.27
C ARG A 830 7.56 39.13 82.42
N PRO A 831 8.21 38.85 81.27
CA PRO A 831 7.89 37.66 80.49
C PRO A 831 8.51 36.41 81.12
N GLY A 832 7.67 35.44 81.50
CA GLY A 832 8.10 34.18 82.11
C GLY A 832 8.13 33.02 81.12
N ILE A 833 9.31 32.64 80.64
CA ILE A 833 9.55 31.37 79.93
C ILE A 833 9.51 30.22 80.97
N LEU A 834 8.33 29.87 81.50
CA LEU A 834 8.17 28.71 82.39
C LEU A 834 6.72 28.23 82.62
N PHE A 835 5.93 28.01 81.56
CA PHE A 835 4.65 27.28 81.66
C PHE A 835 4.34 26.29 80.53
N THR A 836 5.38 25.58 80.07
CA THR A 836 5.22 24.29 79.39
C THR A 836 5.90 23.20 80.21
N ILE A 837 5.18 22.10 80.45
CA ILE A 837 5.61 20.88 81.17
C ILE A 837 5.75 21.03 82.70
N SER A 838 4.61 20.95 83.42
CA SER A 838 4.57 20.44 84.81
C SER A 838 3.17 19.99 85.27
N ARG A 839 2.72 18.83 84.76
CA ARG A 839 1.84 17.91 85.52
C ARG A 839 2.20 16.47 85.17
N VAL A 840 3.11 15.89 85.95
CA VAL A 840 3.38 14.44 85.97
C VAL A 840 3.24 13.93 87.40
N ARG A 841 2.34 12.95 87.60
CA ARG A 841 2.28 12.03 88.76
C ARG A 841 1.28 10.93 88.38
N LYS A 842 1.55 9.61 88.35
CA LYS A 842 2.73 8.71 88.50
C LYS A 842 2.40 7.48 87.60
N ARG A 843 3.32 6.61 87.14
CA ARG A 843 3.98 5.55 87.94
C ARG A 843 5.06 4.79 87.13
N LYS A 844 6.27 4.67 87.70
CA LYS A 844 7.40 3.71 87.52
C LYS A 844 7.61 2.93 86.18
N SER A 845 8.83 3.06 85.62
CA SER A 845 9.82 1.98 85.29
C SER A 845 10.83 2.49 84.23
N SER A 846 11.93 3.17 84.58
CA SER A 846 13.28 2.68 84.97
C SER A 846 14.23 2.27 83.80
N HIS A 847 15.36 2.99 83.71
CA HIS A 847 16.61 2.71 82.94
C HIS A 847 16.54 2.74 81.39
N THR A 848 17.55 3.13 80.58
CA THR A 848 18.71 4.08 80.61
C THR A 848 19.39 3.96 79.21
N TRP A 849 19.88 4.98 78.49
CA TRP A 849 21.20 5.67 78.62
C TRP A 849 21.37 6.79 77.55
N LYS A 850 22.41 7.64 77.75
CA LYS A 850 22.99 8.77 76.95
C LYS A 850 22.65 8.87 75.44
N ARG A 851 22.36 10.03 74.84
CA ARG A 851 22.97 11.41 74.82
C ARG A 851 24.08 11.58 73.76
N ALA A 852 23.73 12.28 72.67
CA ALA A 852 24.59 13.14 71.86
C ALA A 852 24.10 14.61 71.97
N GLN A 853 24.73 15.59 71.29
CA GLN A 853 24.75 16.98 71.77
C GLN A 853 25.00 18.06 70.69
N GLU A 854 24.09 19.06 70.60
CA GLU A 854 24.27 20.45 70.07
C GLU A 854 24.59 20.67 68.56
N PRO A 855 24.39 21.88 67.97
CA PRO A 855 24.27 23.20 68.61
C PRO A 855 23.03 24.06 68.28
N THR A 856 23.00 25.23 68.91
CA THR A 856 22.01 26.30 68.82
C THR A 856 22.22 27.23 67.61
N PHE A 857 21.15 27.90 67.18
CA PHE A 857 21.25 29.23 66.56
C PHE A 857 20.11 30.12 67.08
N SER A 858 20.43 31.38 67.38
CA SER A 858 19.53 32.34 68.01
C SER A 858 18.97 33.37 67.00
N GLN A 859 18.01 34.17 67.47
CA GLN A 859 17.44 35.37 66.83
C GLN A 859 16.49 35.14 65.65
N GLN A 860 15.19 35.35 65.91
CA GLN A 860 14.45 36.38 65.16
C GLN A 860 13.22 36.89 65.91
N GLU A 861 13.36 38.07 66.53
CA GLU A 861 12.24 39.02 66.57
C GLU A 861 12.03 39.58 65.14
N VAL A 862 10.83 40.12 64.86
CA VAL A 862 10.47 40.77 63.58
C VAL A 862 10.33 39.84 62.36
N LEU A 863 9.30 38.98 62.33
CA LEU A 863 8.90 38.28 61.08
C LEU A 863 7.40 38.28 60.72
N VAL A 864 6.48 38.60 61.65
CA VAL A 864 5.03 38.49 61.39
C VAL A 864 4.49 39.49 60.34
N PRO A 865 4.85 40.79 60.34
CA PRO A 865 4.36 41.73 59.32
C PRO A 865 4.94 41.45 57.91
N LYS A 866 6.20 40.98 57.84
CA LYS A 866 6.86 40.66 56.57
C LYS A 866 6.30 39.39 55.94
N MET A 867 5.94 38.38 56.73
CA MET A 867 5.35 37.13 56.23
C MET A 867 3.97 37.35 55.59
N ILE A 868 3.15 38.27 56.13
CA ILE A 868 1.86 38.64 55.54
C ILE A 868 2.06 39.43 54.22
N SER A 869 3.05 40.33 54.16
CA SER A 869 3.42 41.02 52.92
C SER A 869 3.97 40.06 51.85
N LEU A 870 4.70 39.01 52.26
CA LEU A 870 5.19 37.96 51.37
C LEU A 870 4.05 37.06 50.86
N LEU A 871 3.05 36.74 51.68
CA LEU A 871 1.86 35.99 51.25
C LEU A 871 0.99 36.78 50.26
N LEU A 872 0.80 38.08 50.49
CA LEU A 872 0.15 38.98 49.52
C LEU A 872 0.92 39.05 48.20
N SER A 873 2.25 39.18 48.24
CA SER A 873 3.10 39.19 47.04
C SER A 873 3.22 37.83 46.33
N CYS A 874 3.03 36.71 47.04
CA CYS A 874 2.87 35.38 46.42
C CYS A 874 1.51 35.22 45.74
N CYS A 875 0.45 35.79 46.31
CA CYS A 875 -0.90 35.72 45.73
C CYS A 875 -0.98 36.47 44.39
N GLU A 876 -0.25 37.59 44.25
CA GLU A 876 -0.07 38.34 42.99
C GLU A 876 0.65 37.58 41.86
N LYS A 877 1.27 36.41 42.15
CA LYS A 877 2.03 35.61 41.16
C LYS A 877 1.34 34.33 40.71
N PHE A 878 0.15 34.03 41.20
CA PHE A 878 -0.62 32.83 40.81
C PHE A 878 -1.84 33.21 39.95
N PRO A 879 -2.03 32.59 38.77
CA PRO A 879 -3.18 32.84 37.91
C PRO A 879 -4.43 32.08 38.41
N LEU A 880 -4.93 32.46 39.59
CA LEU A 880 -6.20 31.97 40.13
C LEU A 880 -7.34 32.88 39.66
N LYS A 881 -8.45 32.29 39.18
CA LYS A 881 -9.63 33.04 38.71
C LYS A 881 -10.03 34.14 39.69
N GLN A 882 -10.22 35.34 39.17
CA GLN A 882 -10.51 36.61 39.86
C GLN A 882 -11.57 36.49 40.98
N SER A 883 -12.55 35.60 40.81
CA SER A 883 -13.58 35.24 41.80
C SER A 883 -13.02 34.75 43.15
N ILE A 884 -11.91 33.99 43.16
CA ILE A 884 -11.28 33.49 44.39
C ILE A 884 -10.59 34.63 45.13
N GLN A 885 -9.96 35.55 44.41
CA GLN A 885 -9.31 36.73 45.00
C GLN A 885 -10.36 37.69 45.60
N ILE A 886 -11.52 37.85 44.95
CA ILE A 886 -12.68 38.56 45.50
C ILE A 886 -13.21 37.85 46.76
N LEU A 887 -13.33 36.52 46.76
CA LEU A 887 -13.80 35.75 47.93
C LEU A 887 -12.85 35.92 49.12
N ILE A 888 -11.53 35.82 48.89
CA ILE A 888 -10.50 36.01 49.92
C ILE A 888 -10.52 37.45 50.46
N HIS A 889 -10.60 38.48 49.61
CA HIS A 889 -10.73 39.87 50.07
C HIS A 889 -12.03 40.09 50.85
N SER A 890 -13.14 39.50 50.41
CA SER A 890 -14.45 39.61 51.06
C SER A 890 -14.41 38.99 52.46
N VAL A 891 -13.85 37.79 52.59
CA VAL A 891 -13.67 37.11 53.88
C VAL A 891 -12.72 37.89 54.80
N ILE A 892 -11.64 38.47 54.27
CA ILE A 892 -10.73 39.32 55.05
C ILE A 892 -11.40 40.61 55.53
N CYS A 893 -12.12 41.37 54.67
CA CYS A 893 -12.87 42.54 55.12
C CYS A 893 -14.02 42.15 56.09
N LEU A 894 -14.63 40.95 55.98
CA LEU A 894 -15.61 40.44 56.95
C LEU A 894 -14.99 40.18 58.33
N ILE A 895 -13.82 39.52 58.36
CA ILE A 895 -13.06 39.24 59.58
C ILE A 895 -12.65 40.56 60.27
N PHE A 896 -12.23 41.57 59.48
CA PHE A 896 -11.91 42.89 60.03
C PHE A 896 -13.15 43.68 60.50
N MET A 897 -14.33 43.50 59.89
CA MET A 897 -15.57 44.12 60.37
C MET A 897 -16.08 43.53 61.71
N LEU A 898 -15.69 42.30 62.07
CA LEU A 898 -16.08 41.65 63.32
C LEU A 898 -15.23 42.07 64.54
N ILE A 899 -14.21 42.92 64.37
CA ILE A 899 -13.34 43.39 65.45
C ILE A 899 -13.75 44.81 65.89
N PRO A 900 -14.31 45.01 67.10
CA PRO A 900 -14.70 46.35 67.56
C PRO A 900 -13.45 47.19 67.89
N GLY A 901 -13.21 48.28 67.15
CA GLY A 901 -12.24 49.31 67.55
C GLY A 901 -11.48 50.06 66.46
N HIS A 902 -11.43 49.59 65.20
CA HIS A 902 -10.57 50.18 64.15
C HIS A 902 -11.35 50.97 63.07
N ARG A 903 -11.81 52.19 63.42
CA ARG A 903 -12.50 53.12 62.49
C ARG A 903 -11.68 53.59 61.26
N LYS A 904 -10.38 53.33 61.19
CA LYS A 904 -9.50 53.79 60.09
C LYS A 904 -9.26 52.78 58.96
N TYR A 905 -9.65 51.50 59.13
CA TYR A 905 -9.46 50.48 58.08
C TYR A 905 -10.70 50.26 57.20
N THR A 906 -11.90 50.53 57.73
CA THR A 906 -13.17 50.44 56.99
C THR A 906 -13.25 51.38 55.79
N GLN A 907 -12.53 52.50 55.82
CA GLN A 907 -12.48 53.46 54.71
C GLN A 907 -11.64 52.92 53.52
N GLY A 908 -10.64 52.08 53.78
CA GLY A 908 -9.77 51.50 52.74
C GLY A 908 -10.35 50.28 51.99
N CYS A 909 -11.26 49.49 52.60
CA CYS A 909 -11.96 48.42 51.88
C CYS A 909 -12.96 48.96 50.82
N ALA A 910 -13.43 50.21 50.96
CA ALA A 910 -14.43 50.81 50.07
C ALA A 910 -13.84 51.48 48.82
N GLU A 911 -12.59 51.96 48.89
CA GLU A 911 -11.98 52.78 47.83
C GLU A 911 -11.26 51.94 46.76
N ARG A 912 -10.86 50.69 47.09
CA ARG A 912 -10.23 49.76 46.13
C ARG A 912 -11.18 48.83 45.39
N THR A 913 -12.42 48.66 45.86
CA THR A 913 -13.45 47.89 45.15
C THR A 913 -14.03 48.66 43.96
N PHE A 914 -13.91 49.99 43.93
CA PHE A 914 -14.35 50.84 42.82
C PHE A 914 -13.29 51.06 41.72
N LEU A 915 -12.02 50.79 41.99
CA LEU A 915 -10.89 51.11 41.07
C LEU A 915 -10.40 49.92 40.22
N THR A 916 -11.09 48.77 40.27
CA THR A 916 -10.75 47.58 39.48
C THR A 916 -11.73 47.30 38.33
N ASP A 917 -12.63 48.23 38.01
CA ASP A 917 -13.66 48.10 36.95
C ASP A 917 -13.33 48.91 35.67
N GLU A 918 -12.22 49.67 35.67
CA GLU A 918 -11.84 50.57 34.57
C GLU A 918 -10.71 50.06 33.64
N SER A 919 -10.08 48.91 33.93
CA SER A 919 -8.87 48.46 33.21
C SER A 919 -9.04 47.25 32.28
N GLU A 920 -10.28 46.83 31.96
CA GLU A 920 -10.51 45.72 31.01
C GLU A 920 -11.67 45.98 30.02
N THR A 921 -11.74 47.21 29.48
CA THR A 921 -12.66 47.59 28.37
C THR A 921 -11.97 47.68 27.00
N HIS A 922 -10.88 46.92 26.79
CA HIS A 922 -10.27 46.74 25.46
C HIS A 922 -9.79 45.29 25.25
N ILE A 923 -10.73 44.37 24.98
CA ILE A 923 -10.68 43.20 24.06
C ILE A 923 -12.00 42.42 24.27
N ASN A 924 -13.07 42.81 23.54
CA ASN A 924 -14.18 41.94 23.12
C ASN A 924 -15.20 42.69 22.23
N LEU A 925 -14.67 43.36 21.21
CA LEU A 925 -15.45 44.15 20.25
C LEU A 925 -16.00 43.25 19.10
N ARG A 926 -16.71 42.16 19.43
CA ARG A 926 -17.43 41.37 18.40
C ARG A 926 -18.74 40.67 18.79
N GLU A 927 -19.01 40.37 20.07
CA GLU A 927 -20.27 39.67 20.44
C GLU A 927 -21.40 40.62 20.88
N GLY A 928 -21.08 41.84 21.32
CA GLY A 928 -22.06 42.85 21.74
C GLY A 928 -22.98 43.43 20.65
N ARG A 929 -22.86 43.02 19.38
CA ARG A 929 -23.73 43.47 18.28
C ARG A 929 -24.91 42.55 17.95
N ALA A 930 -24.90 41.30 18.40
CA ALA A 930 -26.03 40.38 18.16
C ALA A 930 -27.20 40.62 19.13
N MET A 931 -26.92 40.79 20.43
CA MET A 931 -27.97 40.89 21.45
C MET A 931 -28.73 42.24 21.44
N ASN A 932 -28.06 43.34 21.03
CA ASN A 932 -28.68 44.67 20.95
C ASN A 932 -29.62 44.85 19.74
N LEU A 933 -29.64 43.92 18.79
CA LEU A 933 -30.62 43.88 17.70
C LEU A 933 -31.91 43.15 18.11
N LEU A 934 -31.81 42.14 18.98
CA LEU A 934 -32.97 41.39 19.49
C LEU A 934 -33.79 42.16 20.55
N LEU A 935 -33.15 43.04 21.34
CA LEU A 935 -33.85 43.85 22.35
C LEU A 935 -34.50 45.14 21.80
N ARG A 936 -34.25 45.51 20.53
CA ARG A 936 -34.94 46.64 19.87
C ARG A 936 -36.18 46.24 19.07
N ALA A 937 -36.44 44.94 18.89
CA ALA A 937 -37.57 44.41 18.13
C ALA A 937 -38.83 44.09 18.97
N ARG A 938 -38.88 44.55 20.23
CA ARG A 938 -40.01 44.25 21.16
C ARG A 938 -40.52 45.47 21.95
N ALA A 939 -40.34 46.67 21.39
CA ALA A 939 -40.84 47.93 21.96
C ALA A 939 -41.68 48.78 20.96
N THR A 940 -41.87 48.30 19.73
CA THR A 940 -42.80 48.85 18.74
C THR A 940 -43.31 47.69 17.86
N GLY A 941 -44.56 47.28 18.06
CA GLY A 941 -45.14 46.06 17.47
C GLY A 941 -45.87 45.26 18.54
#